data_AF-A0A1I0MGH3-F1
#
_entry.id   AF-A0A1I0MGH3-F1
#
_cell.length_a   1.000
_cell.length_b   1.000
_cell.length_c   1.000
_cell.angle_alpha   90.00
_cell.angle_beta   90.00
_cell.angle_gamma   90.00
#
_symmetry.space_group_name_H-M   'P 1'
#
loop_
_entity.id
_entity.type
_entity.pdbx_description
1 polymer ?
#
loop_
_entity_poly.entity_id
_entity_poly.type
_entity_poly.pdbx_seq_one_letter_code
_entity_poly.pdbx_strand_id
1 'polypeptide(L)'
;MIKLFVPGRLCLFGEHTDWAGHYRTMNADIKPGAAIVTGIEQGICAEVEKSSIFEMYSTAGEIDDVWQDFSCRMDEGELKRIAKSGSFFCYCAGVASYMLEWYKVGGVRIRITSMTLPMKSGLSSSAAICVLVARAFNLLYNLNLNTLGEMNIAYLGELRTSSRCGRLDQACAFGVKPNLMTFDGDEIEVRSLNVKKHLYWVFADLCAEKDTIRILSDLNKAYPFPSNEAEKAEHEALGSRNLEIVNRAVNYMAEGKAEELGRLMTEAEALFDAQVAPMSVALWSPKLHAVLNDPVITPMVWGGKGVGSHGDGSVQFLARSEEDQLRLADYLNKQGMKAYTLTLKPVHTVRRAIIPVAGFGTRLYPATRALKKDFFPIPCPDGMVRPVILILLEELVQSGIEEICLVLGSEEERRQYADFFEHPLSDDHLQKLNPEAQEYENRILDIGKRLRYVYQREKRGFGHAVYQAAQFAGNEPVLLLLGDTLYRSDSNKPCALQMVEEYERYNSLLVSIHTVPLSEVSHYGILHGVWEDKERTALSVDVINEKPKPSYAEEFLGVRNNNGEKEYYSVFGQYILTPEVFEQLHLDIMKAEMDKDYSREIELTSALEAVRQHSGMMGVRLKGRMYDMGNPAALVRAVTEFSK
;
A
#
# COMPACT_ATOMS: atom_id res chain seq x y z
N MET A 1 26.72 4.74 -0.60
CA MET A 1 26.27 3.99 0.58
C MET A 1 24.77 4.21 0.75
N ILE A 2 23.97 3.14 0.77
CA ILE A 2 22.50 3.18 0.86
C ILE A 2 22.10 2.57 2.20
N LYS A 3 21.12 3.14 2.90
CA LYS A 3 20.56 2.59 4.14
C LYS A 3 19.32 1.76 3.81
N LEU A 4 19.25 0.55 4.34
CA LEU A 4 18.15 -0.39 4.14
C LEU A 4 17.56 -0.83 5.48
N PHE A 5 16.26 -1.09 5.46
CA PHE A 5 15.54 -1.77 6.52
C PHE A 5 14.72 -2.91 5.90
N VAL A 6 14.78 -4.09 6.52
CA VAL A 6 13.90 -5.21 6.19
C VAL A 6 13.25 -5.70 7.49
N PRO A 7 11.91 -5.66 7.61
CA PRO A 7 11.22 -6.12 8.81
C PRO A 7 11.25 -7.65 8.90
N GLY A 8 10.91 -8.20 10.06
CA GLY A 8 10.43 -9.58 10.14
C GLY A 8 9.02 -9.69 9.60
N ARG A 9 8.43 -10.88 9.70
CA ARG A 9 7.04 -11.12 9.27
C ARG A 9 6.21 -11.80 10.34
N LEU A 10 4.95 -11.43 10.41
CA LEU A 10 3.92 -12.11 11.18
C LEU A 10 2.83 -12.60 10.22
N CYS A 11 2.50 -13.89 10.29
CA CYS A 11 1.33 -14.45 9.65
C CYS A 11 0.14 -14.23 10.57
N LEU A 12 -0.86 -13.48 10.11
CA LEU A 12 -2.09 -13.20 10.85
C LEU A 12 -3.09 -14.36 10.66
N PHE A 13 -3.19 -14.90 9.45
CA PHE A 13 -4.04 -16.02 9.07
C PHE A 13 -3.42 -16.82 7.93
N GLY A 14 -3.66 -18.13 7.89
CA GLY A 14 -3.33 -18.99 6.74
C GLY A 14 -1.93 -19.59 6.73
N GLU A 15 -1.42 -19.91 7.91
CA GLU A 15 -0.17 -20.66 8.05
C GLU A 15 -0.22 -21.97 7.26
N HIS A 16 0.95 -22.42 6.77
CA HIS A 16 1.15 -23.67 6.02
C HIS A 16 0.52 -23.74 4.63
N THR A 17 -0.32 -22.78 4.26
CA THR A 17 -1.07 -22.83 2.99
C THR A 17 -0.17 -22.55 1.78
N ASP A 18 1.00 -21.96 1.99
CA ASP A 18 1.98 -21.64 0.96
C ASP A 18 2.62 -22.88 0.34
N TRP A 19 3.04 -23.85 1.16
CA TRP A 19 3.54 -25.13 0.66
C TRP A 19 2.39 -26.08 0.29
N ALA A 20 1.24 -26.02 0.98
CA ALA A 20 0.09 -26.85 0.62
C ALA A 20 -0.43 -26.50 -0.79
N GLY A 21 -0.57 -25.21 -1.10
CA GLY A 21 -0.96 -24.72 -2.42
C GLY A 21 0.03 -25.08 -3.53
N HIS A 22 1.31 -25.28 -3.21
CA HIS A 22 2.32 -25.68 -4.19
C HIS A 22 2.05 -27.06 -4.80
N TYR A 23 1.51 -28.01 -4.02
CA TYR A 23 1.16 -29.36 -4.50
C TYR A 23 0.06 -29.37 -5.57
N ARG A 24 -0.60 -28.23 -5.81
CA ARG A 24 -1.55 -28.06 -6.90
C ARG A 24 -0.94 -28.30 -8.28
N THR A 25 0.37 -28.08 -8.43
CA THR A 25 1.15 -28.47 -9.62
C THR A 25 1.08 -29.97 -9.92
N MET A 26 0.83 -30.80 -8.90
CA MET A 26 0.72 -32.26 -8.99
C MET A 26 -0.72 -32.76 -8.90
N ASN A 27 -1.59 -32.03 -8.19
CA ASN A 27 -3.00 -32.39 -8.01
C ASN A 27 -3.90 -31.14 -8.11
N ALA A 28 -4.61 -31.01 -9.24
CA ALA A 28 -5.50 -29.89 -9.52
C ALA A 28 -6.79 -29.86 -8.66
N ASP A 29 -7.04 -30.85 -7.81
CA ASP A 29 -8.15 -30.79 -6.84
C ASP A 29 -7.77 -30.03 -5.55
N ILE A 30 -6.46 -29.91 -5.27
CA ILE A 30 -5.96 -29.08 -4.16
C ILE A 30 -6.31 -27.62 -4.44
N LYS A 31 -6.87 -26.95 -3.44
CA LYS A 31 -7.24 -25.53 -3.52
C LYS A 31 -6.01 -24.63 -3.42
N PRO A 32 -6.04 -23.44 -4.04
CA PRO A 32 -5.01 -22.44 -3.83
C PRO A 32 -4.82 -22.13 -2.34
N GLY A 33 -3.58 -21.96 -1.92
CA GLY A 33 -3.25 -21.47 -0.59
C GLY A 33 -3.56 -19.98 -0.47
N ALA A 34 -3.89 -19.51 0.72
CA ALA A 34 -4.08 -18.09 0.98
C ALA A 34 -3.65 -17.75 2.40
N ALA A 35 -2.95 -16.63 2.57
CA ALA A 35 -2.49 -16.17 3.86
C ALA A 35 -2.52 -14.64 3.97
N ILE A 36 -2.82 -14.14 5.16
CA ILE A 36 -2.69 -12.73 5.50
C ILE A 36 -1.41 -12.57 6.30
N VAL A 37 -0.49 -11.76 5.79
CA VAL A 37 0.83 -11.53 6.38
C VAL A 37 1.13 -10.05 6.50
N THR A 38 1.91 -9.68 7.50
CA THR A 38 2.38 -8.31 7.67
C THR A 38 3.83 -8.31 8.09
N GLY A 39 4.60 -7.30 7.67
CA GLY A 39 5.85 -6.98 8.33
C GLY A 39 5.62 -6.53 9.77
N ILE A 40 6.64 -6.67 10.61
CA ILE A 40 6.67 -6.18 12.00
C ILE A 40 7.70 -5.06 12.17
N GLU A 41 7.63 -4.31 13.26
CA GLU A 41 8.54 -3.19 13.50
C GLU A 41 9.98 -3.65 13.82
N GLN A 42 10.14 -4.90 14.28
CA GLN A 42 11.45 -5.51 14.46
C GLN A 42 12.03 -5.92 13.09
N GLY A 43 13.30 -5.65 12.84
CA GLY A 43 13.91 -5.89 11.54
C GLY A 43 15.44 -5.93 11.56
N ILE A 44 16.00 -5.88 10.35
CA ILE A 44 17.42 -5.76 10.08
C ILE A 44 17.66 -4.40 9.44
N CYS A 45 18.44 -3.55 10.10
CA CYS A 45 18.95 -2.30 9.56
C CYS A 45 20.35 -2.54 9.00
N ALA A 46 20.61 -2.07 7.78
CA ALA A 46 21.91 -2.22 7.16
C ALA A 46 22.32 -1.02 6.30
N GLU A 47 23.63 -0.88 6.14
CA GLU A 47 24.24 0.03 5.17
C GLU A 47 24.94 -0.78 4.08
N VAL A 48 24.67 -0.44 2.82
CA VAL A 48 25.15 -1.20 1.68
C VAL A 48 25.90 -0.35 0.65
N GLU A 49 26.92 -0.94 0.05
CA GLU A 49 27.69 -0.34 -1.04
C GLU A 49 28.22 -1.40 -2.01
N LYS A 50 28.62 -0.98 -3.21
CA LYS A 50 29.26 -1.87 -4.19
C LYS A 50 30.62 -2.30 -3.66
N SER A 51 30.97 -3.56 -3.91
CA SER A 51 32.29 -4.11 -3.61
C SER A 51 32.78 -5.00 -4.75
N SER A 52 34.06 -5.31 -4.76
CA SER A 52 34.65 -6.29 -5.68
C SER A 52 34.39 -7.74 -5.24
N ILE A 53 34.01 -7.94 -3.99
CA ILE A 53 33.71 -9.24 -3.36
C ILE A 53 32.33 -9.19 -2.68
N PHE A 54 31.82 -10.34 -2.25
CA PHE A 54 30.63 -10.37 -1.40
C PHE A 54 31.05 -10.41 0.06
N GLU A 55 30.65 -9.40 0.83
CA GLU A 55 31.06 -9.27 2.22
C GLU A 55 29.90 -8.80 3.11
N MET A 56 29.81 -9.40 4.30
CA MET A 56 28.82 -9.09 5.32
C MET A 56 29.50 -9.01 6.68
N TYR A 57 29.28 -7.91 7.39
CA TYR A 57 29.78 -7.72 8.75
C TYR A 57 28.76 -6.96 9.60
N SER A 58 28.94 -7.01 10.92
CA SER A 58 28.03 -6.37 11.86
C SER A 58 28.76 -5.34 12.73
N THR A 59 28.09 -4.23 13.02
CA THR A 59 28.43 -3.33 14.13
C THR A 59 27.28 -3.24 15.14
N ALA A 60 26.31 -4.15 15.04
CA ALA A 60 25.11 -4.21 15.86
C ALA A 60 25.41 -5.00 17.15
N GLY A 61 25.45 -4.31 18.28
CA GLY A 61 25.75 -4.90 19.59
C GLY A 61 24.76 -5.99 20.02
N GLU A 62 23.57 -6.03 19.42
CA GLU A 62 22.54 -7.03 19.67
C GLU A 62 22.94 -8.45 19.22
N ILE A 63 23.91 -8.57 18.31
CA ILE A 63 24.33 -9.84 17.69
C ILE A 63 25.83 -10.10 17.78
N ASP A 64 26.58 -9.32 18.58
CA ASP A 64 28.05 -9.46 18.71
C ASP A 64 28.49 -10.87 19.12
N ASP A 65 27.71 -11.55 19.97
CA ASP A 65 28.05 -12.89 20.48
C ASP A 65 27.76 -14.02 19.49
N VAL A 66 27.00 -13.74 18.42
CA VAL A 66 26.48 -14.76 17.47
C VAL A 66 26.89 -14.49 16.02
N TRP A 67 27.30 -13.28 15.68
CA TRP A 67 27.70 -12.90 14.34
C TRP A 67 29.20 -13.13 14.11
N GLN A 68 29.54 -13.59 12.90
CA GLN A 68 30.92 -13.69 12.44
C GLN A 68 31.04 -12.99 11.10
N ASP A 69 32.05 -12.14 10.93
CA ASP A 69 32.26 -11.46 9.66
C ASP A 69 32.51 -12.46 8.53
N PHE A 70 31.89 -12.22 7.39
CA PHE A 70 31.88 -13.11 6.26
C PHE A 70 32.32 -12.37 5.01
N SER A 71 33.21 -13.00 4.24
CA SER A 71 33.52 -12.55 2.89
C SER A 71 33.85 -13.73 1.99
N CYS A 72 33.51 -13.60 0.71
CA CYS A 72 33.86 -14.57 -0.33
C CYS A 72 33.95 -13.86 -1.68
N ARG A 73 34.60 -14.50 -2.65
CA ARG A 73 34.65 -13.94 -4.01
C ARG A 73 33.26 -14.04 -4.64
N MET A 74 32.96 -13.08 -5.52
CA MET A 74 31.83 -13.20 -6.45
C MET A 74 32.16 -14.21 -7.56
N ASP A 75 32.29 -15.47 -7.14
CA ASP A 75 32.55 -16.63 -7.99
C ASP A 75 31.40 -17.62 -7.86
N GLU A 76 30.89 -18.11 -8.99
CA GLU A 76 29.73 -18.98 -9.02
C GLU A 76 29.96 -20.29 -8.26
N GLY A 77 31.13 -20.90 -8.43
CA GLY A 77 31.49 -22.17 -7.78
C GLY A 77 31.69 -22.02 -6.27
N GLU A 78 32.29 -20.91 -5.83
CA GLU A 78 32.46 -20.58 -4.42
C GLU A 78 31.12 -20.33 -3.73
N LEU A 79 30.27 -19.45 -4.29
CA LEU A 79 28.96 -19.12 -3.73
C LEU A 79 28.04 -20.34 -3.65
N LYS A 80 27.98 -21.18 -4.70
CA LYS A 80 27.17 -22.42 -4.70
C LYS A 80 27.65 -23.42 -3.65
N ARG A 81 28.95 -23.48 -3.35
CA ARG A 81 29.52 -24.33 -2.30
C ARG A 81 29.14 -23.83 -0.91
N ILE A 82 29.21 -22.52 -0.68
CA ILE A 82 28.85 -21.89 0.60
C ILE A 82 27.34 -22.04 0.86
N ALA A 83 26.50 -21.87 -0.16
CA ALA A 83 25.05 -22.08 -0.06
C ALA A 83 24.68 -23.51 0.40
N LYS A 84 25.51 -24.51 0.08
CA LYS A 84 25.32 -25.91 0.48
C LYS A 84 26.03 -26.30 1.78
N SER A 85 26.73 -25.37 2.44
CA SER A 85 27.57 -25.68 3.60
C SER A 85 26.79 -25.83 4.91
N GLY A 86 25.55 -25.34 4.98
CA GLY A 86 24.79 -25.24 6.23
C GLY A 86 25.33 -24.17 7.20
N SER A 87 26.31 -23.36 6.78
CA SER A 87 26.80 -22.22 7.57
C SER A 87 25.71 -21.16 7.77
N PHE A 88 25.91 -20.27 8.74
CA PHE A 88 25.01 -19.15 9.00
C PHE A 88 24.73 -18.29 7.75
N PHE A 89 25.75 -18.08 6.90
CA PHE A 89 25.67 -17.26 5.68
C PHE A 89 25.25 -18.02 4.42
N CYS A 90 24.85 -19.29 4.53
CA CYS A 90 24.47 -20.09 3.37
C CYS A 90 23.30 -19.45 2.58
N TYR A 91 22.33 -18.87 3.28
CA TYR A 91 21.19 -18.14 2.71
C TYR A 91 21.64 -16.94 1.86
N CYS A 92 22.51 -16.11 2.42
CA CYS A 92 23.06 -14.93 1.77
C CYS A 92 23.87 -15.31 0.52
N ALA A 93 24.70 -16.35 0.63
CA ALA A 93 25.46 -16.88 -0.50
C ALA A 93 24.55 -17.48 -1.59
N GLY A 94 23.42 -18.08 -1.22
CA GLY A 94 22.41 -18.57 -2.16
C GLY A 94 21.81 -17.44 -3.00
N VAL A 95 21.41 -16.34 -2.35
CA VAL A 95 20.90 -15.14 -3.04
C VAL A 95 21.97 -14.49 -3.91
N ALA A 96 23.18 -14.28 -3.38
CA ALA A 96 24.29 -13.72 -4.15
C ALA A 96 24.67 -14.60 -5.35
N SER A 97 24.61 -15.93 -5.21
CA SER A 97 24.81 -16.87 -6.31
C SER A 97 23.76 -16.69 -7.41
N TYR A 98 22.49 -16.52 -7.04
CA TYR A 98 21.41 -16.27 -8.00
C TYR A 98 21.64 -14.94 -8.74
N MET A 99 21.97 -13.88 -7.98
CA MET A 99 22.23 -12.55 -8.54
C MET A 99 23.39 -12.57 -9.53
N LEU A 100 24.50 -13.23 -9.19
CA LEU A 100 25.65 -13.39 -10.09
C LEU A 100 25.28 -14.16 -11.37
N GLU A 101 24.53 -15.26 -11.23
CA GLU A 101 24.21 -16.15 -12.35
C GLU A 101 23.26 -15.50 -13.35
N TRP A 102 22.20 -14.84 -12.87
CA TRP A 102 21.12 -14.33 -13.71
C TRP A 102 21.28 -12.85 -14.10
N TYR A 103 21.84 -12.02 -13.22
CA TYR A 103 21.99 -10.58 -13.46
C TYR A 103 23.43 -10.15 -13.77
N LYS A 104 24.41 -11.06 -13.66
CA LYS A 104 25.83 -10.81 -13.99
C LYS A 104 26.41 -9.59 -13.24
N VAL A 105 26.02 -9.42 -11.98
CA VAL A 105 26.43 -8.30 -11.12
C VAL A 105 27.74 -8.58 -10.37
N GLY A 106 28.43 -7.51 -9.98
CA GLY A 106 29.63 -7.57 -9.11
C GLY A 106 29.26 -7.72 -7.63
N GLY A 107 30.22 -7.55 -6.72
CA GLY A 107 30.02 -7.76 -5.28
C GLY A 107 29.25 -6.64 -4.57
N VAL A 108 28.83 -6.94 -3.35
CA VAL A 108 28.24 -5.97 -2.43
C VAL A 108 28.84 -6.13 -1.05
N ARG A 109 28.98 -5.00 -0.36
CA ARG A 109 29.30 -4.93 1.06
C ARG A 109 28.05 -4.57 1.83
N ILE A 110 27.70 -5.38 2.82
CA ILE A 110 26.53 -5.18 3.68
C ILE A 110 27.01 -5.09 5.12
N ARG A 111 26.81 -3.93 5.74
CA ARG A 111 27.07 -3.69 7.15
C ARG A 111 25.76 -3.68 7.93
N ILE A 112 25.56 -4.66 8.81
CA ILE A 112 24.41 -4.67 9.72
C ILE A 112 24.65 -3.65 10.84
N THR A 113 23.73 -2.69 10.96
CA THR A 113 23.85 -1.59 11.94
C THR A 113 22.95 -1.77 13.16
N SER A 114 21.86 -2.53 13.02
CA SER A 114 21.01 -2.98 14.13
C SER A 114 20.21 -4.21 13.68
N MET A 115 19.96 -5.15 14.61
CA MET A 115 19.13 -6.33 14.37
C MET A 115 18.22 -6.58 15.57
N THR A 116 16.99 -6.07 15.49
CA THR A 116 15.99 -6.21 16.56
C THR A 116 15.13 -7.46 16.40
N LEU A 117 15.31 -8.21 15.30
CA LEU A 117 14.63 -9.48 15.07
C LEU A 117 15.18 -10.58 15.97
N PRO A 118 14.33 -11.26 16.75
CA PRO A 118 14.75 -12.43 17.50
C PRO A 118 15.13 -13.57 16.54
N MET A 119 16.27 -14.20 16.77
CA MET A 119 16.66 -15.39 16.02
C MET A 119 15.87 -16.61 16.49
N LYS A 120 15.45 -17.46 15.55
CA LYS A 120 14.74 -18.74 15.79
C LYS A 120 13.37 -18.63 16.49
N SER A 121 12.71 -17.48 16.48
CA SER A 121 11.39 -17.24 17.09
C SER A 121 10.20 -17.45 16.15
N GLY A 122 10.41 -17.97 14.95
CA GLY A 122 9.35 -18.09 13.93
C GLY A 122 8.94 -16.77 13.26
N LEU A 123 9.72 -15.69 13.41
CA LEU A 123 9.52 -14.37 12.77
C LEU A 123 10.34 -14.15 11.48
N SER A 124 10.84 -15.24 10.89
CA SER A 124 11.52 -15.30 9.58
C SER A 124 12.80 -14.46 9.41
N SER A 125 13.70 -14.53 10.40
CA SER A 125 15.01 -13.88 10.30
C SER A 125 15.85 -14.34 9.10
N SER A 126 15.76 -15.61 8.67
CA SER A 126 16.45 -16.10 7.46
C SER A 126 15.88 -15.49 6.17
N ALA A 127 14.55 -15.37 6.06
CA ALA A 127 13.95 -14.76 4.88
C ALA A 127 14.23 -13.25 4.83
N ALA A 128 14.18 -12.56 5.98
CA ALA A 128 14.51 -11.14 6.06
C ALA A 128 15.95 -10.85 5.60
N ILE A 129 16.92 -11.71 5.95
CA ILE A 129 18.30 -11.54 5.48
C ILE A 129 18.45 -11.83 3.98
N CYS A 130 17.73 -12.81 3.43
CA CYS A 130 17.68 -13.07 1.99
C CYS A 130 17.13 -11.86 1.23
N VAL A 131 16.01 -11.29 1.69
CA VAL A 131 15.38 -10.10 1.12
C VAL A 131 16.33 -8.90 1.20
N LEU A 132 17.02 -8.72 2.32
CA LEU A 132 18.02 -7.66 2.47
C LEU A 132 19.12 -7.75 1.41
N VAL A 133 19.67 -8.95 1.20
CA VAL A 133 20.69 -9.18 0.17
C VAL A 133 20.12 -8.90 -1.22
N ALA A 134 18.93 -9.42 -1.53
CA ALA A 134 18.29 -9.21 -2.83
C ALA A 134 18.06 -7.72 -3.12
N ARG A 135 17.52 -6.99 -2.15
CA ARG A 135 17.27 -5.54 -2.20
C ARG A 135 18.57 -4.73 -2.32
N ALA A 136 19.63 -5.13 -1.63
CA ALA A 136 20.94 -4.49 -1.76
C ALA A 136 21.48 -4.57 -3.19
N PHE A 137 21.42 -5.75 -3.81
CA PHE A 137 21.80 -5.92 -5.21
C PHE A 137 20.89 -5.12 -6.16
N ASN A 138 19.57 -5.19 -5.96
CA ASN A 138 18.58 -4.47 -6.77
C ASN A 138 18.90 -2.97 -6.84
N LEU A 139 19.07 -2.34 -5.67
CA LEU A 139 19.31 -0.90 -5.55
C LEU A 139 20.71 -0.48 -5.98
N LEU A 140 21.75 -1.26 -5.66
CA LEU A 140 23.11 -0.89 -6.04
C LEU A 140 23.35 -1.04 -7.54
N TYR A 141 22.77 -2.06 -8.17
CA TYR A 141 22.97 -2.36 -9.59
C TYR A 141 21.84 -1.84 -10.51
N ASN A 142 20.84 -1.15 -9.97
CA ASN A 142 19.69 -0.61 -10.72
C ASN A 142 19.00 -1.68 -11.56
N LEU A 143 18.68 -2.82 -10.94
CA LEU A 143 18.11 -3.98 -11.64
C LEU A 143 16.62 -3.80 -11.99
N ASN A 144 15.99 -2.72 -11.51
CA ASN A 144 14.59 -2.36 -11.74
C ASN A 144 13.62 -3.50 -11.33
N LEU A 145 13.96 -4.24 -10.28
CA LEU A 145 13.07 -5.27 -9.73
C LEU A 145 12.03 -4.61 -8.83
N ASN A 146 10.77 -4.97 -9.02
CA ASN A 146 9.72 -4.64 -8.06
C ASN A 146 9.85 -5.53 -6.80
N THR A 147 9.09 -5.20 -5.75
CA THR A 147 9.13 -5.91 -4.45
C THR A 147 8.87 -7.41 -4.59
N LEU A 148 7.97 -7.81 -5.49
CA LEU A 148 7.69 -9.23 -5.76
C LEU A 148 8.91 -9.92 -6.40
N GLY A 149 9.62 -9.22 -7.30
CA GLY A 149 10.90 -9.67 -7.85
C GLY A 149 11.97 -9.87 -6.78
N GLU A 150 12.09 -8.94 -5.83
CA GLU A 150 13.00 -9.10 -4.68
C GLU A 150 12.63 -10.33 -3.83
N MET A 151 11.36 -10.50 -3.51
CA MET A 151 10.83 -11.65 -2.77
C MET A 151 11.14 -12.98 -3.48
N ASN A 152 10.89 -13.03 -4.79
CA ASN A 152 11.11 -14.23 -5.59
C ASN A 152 12.60 -14.60 -5.66
N ILE A 153 13.49 -13.62 -5.80
CA ILE A 153 14.94 -13.88 -5.78
C ILE A 153 15.39 -14.34 -4.39
N ALA A 154 14.87 -13.72 -3.32
CA ALA A 154 15.16 -14.15 -1.96
C ALA A 154 14.78 -15.62 -1.74
N TYR A 155 13.58 -16.00 -2.19
CA TYR A 155 13.10 -17.38 -2.13
C TYR A 155 13.93 -18.35 -2.99
N LEU A 156 14.20 -18.02 -4.25
CA LEU A 156 15.01 -18.86 -5.15
C LEU A 156 16.46 -19.00 -4.67
N GLY A 157 17.01 -17.95 -4.04
CA GLY A 157 18.30 -18.00 -3.39
C GLY A 157 18.30 -18.93 -2.17
N GLU A 158 17.25 -18.87 -1.35
CA GLU A 158 17.07 -19.76 -0.21
C GLU A 158 16.91 -21.23 -0.62
N LEU A 159 16.21 -21.54 -1.72
CA LEU A 159 16.09 -22.88 -2.28
C LEU A 159 17.43 -23.49 -2.77
N ARG A 160 18.49 -22.68 -2.93
CA ARG A 160 19.84 -23.19 -3.24
C ARG A 160 20.53 -23.79 -2.01
N THR A 161 19.96 -23.60 -0.82
CA THR A 161 20.42 -24.18 0.45
C THR A 161 19.71 -25.52 0.74
N SER A 162 19.95 -26.11 1.92
CA SER A 162 19.19 -27.27 2.39
C SER A 162 17.84 -26.90 3.04
N SER A 163 17.46 -25.60 3.04
CA SER A 163 16.18 -25.13 3.59
C SER A 163 15.00 -25.68 2.82
N ARG A 164 13.91 -25.96 3.55
CA ARG A 164 12.60 -26.33 3.00
C ARG A 164 11.53 -25.30 3.41
N CYS A 165 11.95 -24.06 3.68
CA CYS A 165 11.01 -22.99 3.99
C CYS A 165 10.06 -22.73 2.82
N GLY A 166 8.82 -22.44 3.15
CA GLY A 166 7.82 -22.05 2.18
C GLY A 166 8.00 -20.58 1.75
N ARG A 167 7.18 -20.16 0.79
CA ARG A 167 7.24 -18.82 0.17
C ARG A 167 6.66 -17.71 1.05
N LEU A 168 5.92 -18.08 2.10
CA LEU A 168 5.27 -17.14 3.00
C LEU A 168 6.28 -16.30 3.79
N ASP A 169 7.46 -16.84 4.07
CA ASP A 169 8.46 -16.20 4.91
C ASP A 169 9.09 -14.96 4.26
N GLN A 170 9.18 -14.95 2.92
CA GLN A 170 9.74 -13.82 2.17
C GLN A 170 8.77 -12.63 2.08
N ALA A 171 7.55 -12.75 2.62
CA ALA A 171 6.58 -11.64 2.73
C ALA A 171 7.12 -10.40 3.46
N CYS A 172 8.19 -10.55 4.25
CA CYS A 172 8.93 -9.43 4.84
C CYS A 172 9.41 -8.38 3.81
N ALA A 173 9.48 -8.74 2.52
CA ALA A 173 9.77 -7.80 1.44
C ALA A 173 8.77 -6.63 1.35
N PHE A 174 7.51 -6.83 1.73
CA PHE A 174 6.42 -5.85 1.55
C PHE A 174 6.29 -4.84 2.69
N GLY A 175 7.21 -4.83 3.66
CA GLY A 175 7.17 -3.86 4.75
C GLY A 175 6.08 -4.13 5.81
N VAL A 176 5.92 -3.19 6.73
CA VAL A 176 4.94 -3.26 7.84
C VAL A 176 3.54 -2.88 7.34
N LYS A 177 2.98 -3.71 6.48
CA LYS A 177 1.63 -3.57 5.92
C LYS A 177 0.99 -4.95 5.79
N PRO A 178 -0.30 -5.12 6.13
CA PRO A 178 -0.98 -6.37 5.90
C PRO A 178 -1.17 -6.60 4.40
N ASN A 179 -0.83 -7.79 3.93
CA ASN A 179 -0.97 -8.23 2.55
C ASN A 179 -1.65 -9.61 2.55
N LEU A 180 -2.57 -9.81 1.61
CA LEU A 180 -3.08 -11.11 1.22
C LEU A 180 -2.13 -11.71 0.18
N MET A 181 -1.61 -12.90 0.46
CA MET A 181 -0.85 -13.70 -0.49
C MET A 181 -1.68 -14.91 -0.91
N THR A 182 -1.77 -15.15 -2.21
CA THR A 182 -2.41 -16.34 -2.79
C THR A 182 -1.33 -17.21 -3.44
N PHE A 183 -1.39 -18.52 -3.21
CA PHE A 183 -0.43 -19.51 -3.70
C PHE A 183 -1.15 -20.52 -4.60
N ASP A 184 -1.05 -20.37 -5.91
CA ASP A 184 -1.63 -21.28 -6.91
C ASP A 184 -0.51 -22.04 -7.63
N GLY A 185 -0.05 -23.13 -7.01
CA GLY A 185 1.08 -23.89 -7.52
C GLY A 185 2.41 -23.12 -7.47
N ASP A 186 2.88 -22.69 -8.64
CA ASP A 186 4.08 -21.85 -8.76
C ASP A 186 3.77 -20.36 -8.87
N GLU A 187 2.51 -19.99 -9.07
CA GLU A 187 2.08 -18.60 -9.15
C GLU A 187 1.81 -18.04 -7.75
N ILE A 188 2.22 -16.78 -7.56
CA ILE A 188 1.96 -16.04 -6.33
C ILE A 188 1.38 -14.69 -6.69
N GLU A 189 0.26 -14.38 -6.06
CA GLU A 189 -0.32 -13.04 -6.10
C GLU A 189 -0.19 -12.41 -4.72
N VAL A 190 0.14 -11.12 -4.69
CA VAL A 190 0.21 -10.35 -3.45
C VAL A 190 -0.64 -9.10 -3.60
N ARG A 191 -1.60 -8.93 -2.70
CA ARG A 191 -2.49 -7.78 -2.65
C ARG A 191 -2.43 -7.14 -1.28
N SER A 192 -2.11 -5.86 -1.20
CA SER A 192 -2.21 -5.12 0.04
C SER A 192 -3.64 -5.09 0.60
N LEU A 193 -3.75 -5.16 1.92
CA LEU A 193 -5.01 -5.06 2.62
C LEU A 193 -5.15 -3.71 3.32
N ASN A 194 -6.39 -3.25 3.37
CA ASN A 194 -6.75 -2.06 4.11
C ASN A 194 -7.29 -2.45 5.48
N VAL A 195 -7.00 -1.62 6.46
CA VAL A 195 -7.56 -1.73 7.79
C VAL A 195 -8.35 -0.48 8.08
N LYS A 196 -9.62 -0.61 8.47
CA LYS A 196 -10.47 0.57 8.70
C LYS A 196 -10.27 1.21 10.07
N LYS A 197 -9.85 0.42 11.07
CA LYS A 197 -9.62 0.85 12.45
C LYS A 197 -8.24 0.40 12.91
N HIS A 198 -7.70 1.02 13.94
CA HIS A 198 -6.50 0.48 14.59
C HIS A 198 -6.78 -0.94 15.07
N LEU A 199 -5.87 -1.86 14.75
CA LEU A 199 -5.87 -3.21 15.30
C LEU A 199 -4.59 -3.42 16.11
N TYR A 200 -4.77 -3.76 17.38
CA TYR A 200 -3.70 -3.82 18.36
C TYR A 200 -3.28 -5.27 18.56
N TRP A 201 -2.24 -5.70 17.86
CA TRP A 201 -1.66 -7.03 17.97
C TRP A 201 -0.65 -7.10 19.11
N VAL A 202 -0.64 -8.24 19.80
CA VAL A 202 0.46 -8.66 20.65
C VAL A 202 0.88 -10.05 20.20
N PHE A 203 2.17 -10.28 20.01
CA PHE A 203 2.70 -11.61 19.74
C PHE A 203 3.87 -11.90 20.67
N ALA A 204 4.04 -13.16 21.04
CA ALA A 204 5.08 -13.56 21.98
C ALA A 204 5.72 -14.88 21.62
N ASP A 205 7.04 -14.95 21.78
CA ASP A 205 7.77 -16.21 21.84
C ASP A 205 7.47 -16.85 23.20
N LEU A 206 6.92 -18.07 23.16
CA LEU A 206 6.58 -18.83 24.35
C LEU A 206 7.85 -19.38 25.03
N CYS A 207 9.04 -19.26 24.43
CA CYS A 207 10.31 -19.75 24.95
C CYS A 207 10.26 -21.26 25.27
N ALA A 208 9.62 -22.05 24.42
CA ALA A 208 9.61 -23.50 24.51
C ALA A 208 10.19 -24.13 23.23
N GLU A 209 10.67 -25.37 23.36
CA GLU A 209 11.30 -26.08 22.24
C GLU A 209 10.24 -26.65 21.29
N LYS A 210 10.50 -26.56 19.99
CA LYS A 210 9.70 -27.21 18.95
C LYS A 210 10.56 -27.74 17.81
N ASP A 211 10.15 -28.88 17.26
CA ASP A 211 10.79 -29.47 16.08
C ASP A 211 10.04 -29.08 14.80
N THR A 212 10.37 -27.91 14.27
CA THR A 212 9.72 -27.36 13.07
C THR A 212 9.94 -28.26 11.85
N ILE A 213 11.11 -28.92 11.75
CA ILE A 213 11.44 -29.79 10.62
C ILE A 213 10.54 -31.03 10.65
N ARG A 214 10.35 -31.63 11.82
CA ARG A 214 9.44 -32.76 11.99
C ARG A 214 7.99 -32.39 11.70
N ILE A 215 7.51 -31.25 12.22
CA ILE A 215 6.15 -30.75 11.97
C ILE A 215 5.91 -30.68 10.45
N LEU A 216 6.75 -29.96 9.72
CA LEU A 216 6.61 -29.82 8.28
C LEU A 216 6.70 -31.16 7.55
N SER A 217 7.63 -32.04 7.95
CA SER A 217 7.78 -33.36 7.36
C SER A 217 6.57 -34.27 7.58
N ASP A 218 5.88 -34.14 8.72
CA ASP A 218 4.71 -34.96 9.04
C ASP A 218 3.49 -34.47 8.26
N LEU A 219 3.23 -33.14 8.25
CA LEU A 219 2.13 -32.53 7.50
C LEU A 219 2.23 -32.78 5.99
N ASN A 220 3.45 -32.68 5.43
CA ASN A 220 3.67 -32.91 3.99
C ASN A 220 3.34 -34.34 3.53
N LYS A 221 3.23 -35.34 4.44
CA LYS A 221 2.90 -36.73 4.06
C LYS A 221 1.49 -36.88 3.51
N ALA A 222 0.57 -35.99 3.91
CA ALA A 222 -0.80 -35.99 3.42
C ALA A 222 -0.91 -35.57 1.94
N TYR A 223 0.14 -34.99 1.36
CA TYR A 223 0.13 -34.38 0.04
C TYR A 223 0.98 -35.19 -0.96
N PRO A 224 0.64 -35.16 -2.27
CA PRO A 224 -0.48 -34.44 -2.89
C PRO A 224 -1.83 -35.19 -2.84
N PHE A 225 -1.85 -36.46 -2.42
CA PHE A 225 -3.06 -37.28 -2.41
C PHE A 225 -3.31 -37.85 -1.02
N PRO A 226 -4.44 -37.53 -0.36
CA PRO A 226 -4.74 -38.02 0.97
C PRO A 226 -5.17 -39.50 0.90
N SER A 227 -4.63 -40.31 1.80
CA SER A 227 -4.84 -41.75 1.89
C SER A 227 -5.87 -42.18 2.93
N ASN A 228 -6.21 -41.29 3.87
CA ASN A 228 -7.13 -41.55 4.97
C ASN A 228 -7.95 -40.30 5.35
N GLU A 229 -8.93 -40.47 6.24
CA GLU A 229 -9.83 -39.37 6.64
C GLU A 229 -9.11 -38.24 7.39
N ALA A 230 -8.03 -38.53 8.12
CA ALA A 230 -7.26 -37.48 8.81
C ALA A 230 -6.49 -36.61 7.80
N GLU A 231 -5.86 -37.23 6.79
CA GLU A 231 -5.19 -36.50 5.70
C GLU A 231 -6.18 -35.70 4.84
N LYS A 232 -7.41 -36.21 4.62
CA LYS A 232 -8.48 -35.44 3.97
C LYS A 232 -8.91 -34.23 4.80
N ALA A 233 -9.01 -34.38 6.12
CA ALA A 233 -9.33 -33.28 7.02
C ALA A 233 -8.22 -32.22 6.99
N GLU A 234 -6.94 -32.62 6.96
CA GLU A 234 -5.81 -31.71 6.77
C GLU A 234 -5.92 -30.93 5.45
N HIS A 235 -6.24 -31.60 4.34
CA HIS A 235 -6.47 -30.96 3.03
C HIS A 235 -7.62 -29.95 3.06
N GLU A 236 -8.73 -30.30 3.72
CA GLU A 236 -9.88 -29.41 3.86
C GLU A 236 -9.55 -28.19 4.73
N ALA A 237 -8.82 -28.40 5.82
CA ALA A 237 -8.39 -27.37 6.76
C ALA A 237 -7.45 -26.35 6.09
N LEU A 238 -6.39 -26.81 5.42
CA LEU A 238 -5.40 -25.95 4.75
C LEU A 238 -5.87 -25.47 3.36
N GLY A 239 -6.97 -26.01 2.84
CA GLY A 239 -7.56 -25.65 1.57
C GLY A 239 -8.82 -24.79 1.72
N SER A 240 -9.98 -25.41 1.51
CA SER A 240 -11.26 -24.69 1.42
C SER A 240 -11.65 -23.94 2.70
N ARG A 241 -11.41 -24.51 3.88
CA ARG A 241 -11.74 -23.85 5.15
C ARG A 241 -10.81 -22.69 5.44
N ASN A 242 -9.52 -22.84 5.17
CA ASN A 242 -8.59 -21.73 5.25
C ASN A 242 -8.99 -20.57 4.33
N LEU A 243 -9.37 -20.85 3.07
CA LEU A 243 -9.84 -19.82 2.14
C LEU A 243 -11.06 -19.08 2.70
N GLU A 244 -11.99 -19.78 3.33
CA GLU A 244 -13.15 -19.16 3.98
C GLU A 244 -12.73 -18.23 5.14
N ILE A 245 -11.84 -18.71 6.02
CA ILE A 245 -11.30 -17.93 7.15
C ILE A 245 -10.59 -16.68 6.64
N VAL A 246 -9.68 -16.82 5.68
CA VAL A 246 -8.92 -15.70 5.13
C VAL A 246 -9.84 -14.67 4.48
N ASN A 247 -10.84 -15.10 3.71
CA ASN A 247 -11.81 -14.17 3.09
C ASN A 247 -12.63 -13.42 4.14
N ARG A 248 -13.08 -14.10 5.21
CA ARG A 248 -13.77 -13.45 6.34
C ARG A 248 -12.86 -12.46 7.06
N ALA A 249 -11.60 -12.81 7.30
CA ALA A 249 -10.61 -11.94 7.94
C ALA A 249 -10.36 -10.66 7.12
N VAL A 250 -10.18 -10.77 5.80
CA VAL A 250 -10.06 -9.63 4.89
C VAL A 250 -11.26 -8.69 5.02
N ASN A 251 -12.48 -9.24 4.99
CA ASN A 251 -13.71 -8.44 5.13
C ASN A 251 -13.79 -7.75 6.50
N TYR A 252 -13.47 -8.46 7.58
CA TYR A 252 -13.51 -7.87 8.93
C TYR A 252 -12.47 -6.77 9.13
N MET A 253 -11.26 -6.92 8.56
CA MET A 253 -10.23 -5.86 8.57
C MET A 253 -10.69 -4.62 7.79
N ALA A 254 -11.27 -4.81 6.61
CA ALA A 254 -11.78 -3.73 5.76
C ALA A 254 -13.03 -3.03 6.34
N GLU A 255 -13.87 -3.75 7.10
CA GLU A 255 -15.07 -3.20 7.74
C GLU A 255 -14.81 -2.63 9.15
N GLY A 256 -13.63 -2.87 9.72
CA GLY A 256 -13.28 -2.44 11.08
C GLY A 256 -13.99 -3.22 12.18
N LYS A 257 -14.22 -4.52 11.94
CA LYS A 257 -14.88 -5.50 12.83
C LYS A 257 -13.84 -6.26 13.65
N ALA A 258 -13.18 -5.55 14.57
CA ALA A 258 -12.05 -6.11 15.35
C ALA A 258 -12.46 -7.26 16.28
N GLU A 259 -13.66 -7.22 16.85
CA GLU A 259 -14.16 -8.29 17.73
C GLU A 259 -14.40 -9.58 16.93
N GLU A 260 -15.05 -9.48 15.78
CA GLU A 260 -15.31 -10.61 14.89
C GLU A 260 -14.01 -11.18 14.32
N LEU A 261 -13.04 -10.32 14.00
CA LEU A 261 -11.70 -10.73 13.59
C LEU A 261 -10.98 -11.51 14.70
N GLY A 262 -11.06 -11.06 15.95
CA GLY A 262 -10.48 -11.77 17.08
C GLY A 262 -11.13 -13.12 17.32
N ARG A 263 -12.47 -13.19 17.28
CA ARG A 263 -13.21 -14.47 17.37
C ARG A 263 -12.81 -15.43 16.25
N LEU A 264 -12.56 -14.90 15.05
CA LEU A 264 -12.08 -15.68 13.91
C LEU A 264 -10.67 -16.24 14.12
N MET A 265 -9.78 -15.56 14.87
CA MET A 265 -8.48 -16.13 15.27
C MET A 265 -8.69 -17.38 16.13
N THR A 266 -9.59 -17.31 17.11
CA THR A 266 -9.92 -18.45 17.97
C THR A 266 -10.56 -19.60 17.18
N GLU A 267 -11.41 -19.28 16.20
CA GLU A 267 -11.99 -20.26 15.28
C GLU A 267 -10.91 -20.96 14.44
N ALA A 268 -9.94 -20.20 13.93
CA ALA A 268 -8.82 -20.74 13.16
C ALA A 268 -7.93 -21.65 14.01
N GLU A 269 -7.65 -21.29 15.26
CA GLU A 269 -6.91 -22.15 16.19
C GLU A 269 -7.66 -23.47 16.46
N ALA A 270 -8.95 -23.39 16.78
CA ALA A 270 -9.76 -24.57 17.04
C ALA A 270 -9.85 -25.52 15.82
N LEU A 271 -9.90 -24.96 14.60
CA LEU A 271 -9.82 -25.73 13.36
C LEU A 271 -8.46 -26.43 13.23
N PHE A 272 -7.37 -25.71 13.48
CA PHE A 272 -6.01 -26.23 13.43
C PHE A 272 -5.83 -27.39 14.42
N ASP A 273 -6.24 -27.21 15.67
CA ASP A 273 -6.16 -28.24 16.72
C ASP A 273 -6.97 -29.50 16.39
N ALA A 274 -8.14 -29.33 15.76
CA ALA A 274 -9.03 -30.43 15.44
C ALA A 274 -8.57 -31.22 14.20
N GLN A 275 -8.01 -30.55 13.18
CA GLN A 275 -7.82 -31.14 11.85
C GLN A 275 -6.37 -31.21 11.37
N VAL A 276 -5.47 -30.41 11.94
CA VAL A 276 -4.05 -30.34 11.51
C VAL A 276 -3.11 -30.84 12.60
N ALA A 277 -3.29 -30.41 13.85
CA ALA A 277 -2.46 -30.84 14.99
C ALA A 277 -2.35 -32.37 15.17
N PRO A 278 -3.40 -33.19 14.94
CA PRO A 278 -3.31 -34.66 15.08
C PRO A 278 -2.31 -35.33 14.14
N MET A 279 -1.91 -34.65 13.07
CA MET A 279 -1.00 -35.19 12.05
C MET A 279 0.46 -35.23 12.50
N SER A 280 0.83 -34.48 13.55
CA SER A 280 2.17 -34.55 14.13
C SER A 280 2.14 -34.42 15.65
N VAL A 281 2.79 -35.36 16.34
CA VAL A 281 2.99 -35.28 17.80
C VAL A 281 3.77 -34.03 18.24
N ALA A 282 4.56 -33.44 17.33
CA ALA A 282 5.30 -32.21 17.58
C ALA A 282 4.42 -30.94 17.60
N LEU A 283 3.15 -31.07 17.19
CA LEU A 283 2.15 -30.00 17.31
C LEU A 283 1.41 -30.00 18.65
N TRP A 284 1.66 -30.98 19.53
CA TRP A 284 1.11 -30.95 20.89
C TRP A 284 1.64 -29.73 21.65
N SER A 285 0.73 -28.83 22.05
CA SER A 285 1.07 -27.47 22.47
C SER A 285 0.40 -27.06 23.81
N PRO A 286 0.67 -27.77 24.91
CA PRO A 286 0.04 -27.49 26.20
C PRO A 286 0.35 -26.08 26.73
N LYS A 287 1.53 -25.51 26.43
CA LYS A 287 1.88 -24.16 26.88
C LYS A 287 1.11 -23.10 26.09
N LEU A 288 0.99 -23.27 24.77
CA LEU A 288 0.18 -22.40 23.92
C LEU A 288 -1.26 -22.36 24.42
N HIS A 289 -1.85 -23.54 24.66
CA HIS A 289 -3.23 -23.66 25.13
C HIS A 289 -3.42 -23.06 26.53
N ALA A 290 -2.44 -23.22 27.42
CA ALA A 290 -2.50 -22.59 28.75
C ALA A 290 -2.51 -21.05 28.64
N VAL A 291 -1.71 -20.48 27.73
CA VAL A 291 -1.64 -19.03 27.51
C VAL A 291 -2.89 -18.49 26.81
N LEU A 292 -3.42 -19.21 25.81
CA LEU A 292 -4.66 -18.83 25.12
C LEU A 292 -5.88 -18.83 26.07
N ASN A 293 -5.91 -19.74 27.04
CA ASN A 293 -7.00 -19.90 28.01
C ASN A 293 -6.75 -19.18 29.34
N ASP A 294 -5.74 -18.32 29.43
CA ASP A 294 -5.39 -17.64 30.67
C ASP A 294 -6.52 -16.66 31.10
N PRO A 295 -7.08 -16.79 32.32
CA PRO A 295 -8.16 -15.93 32.80
C PRO A 295 -7.75 -14.47 33.00
N VAL A 296 -6.44 -14.18 33.07
CA VAL A 296 -5.91 -12.81 33.11
C VAL A 296 -5.87 -12.21 31.71
N ILE A 297 -5.57 -13.01 30.67
CA ILE A 297 -5.43 -12.54 29.29
C ILE A 297 -6.79 -12.37 28.61
N THR A 298 -7.70 -13.34 28.78
CA THR A 298 -9.01 -13.37 28.09
C THR A 298 -9.85 -12.08 28.18
N PRO A 299 -9.84 -11.28 29.27
CA PRO A 299 -10.54 -10.00 29.30
C PRO A 299 -9.89 -8.89 28.45
N MET A 300 -8.59 -9.00 28.15
CA MET A 300 -7.81 -7.98 27.42
C MET A 300 -7.84 -8.17 25.89
N VAL A 301 -8.34 -9.32 25.41
CA VAL A 301 -8.27 -9.72 23.99
C VAL A 301 -9.64 -10.00 23.40
N TRP A 302 -9.74 -9.86 22.07
CA TRP A 302 -10.86 -10.36 21.28
C TRP A 302 -10.70 -11.84 20.89
N GLY A 303 -9.45 -12.30 20.75
CA GLY A 303 -9.08 -13.69 20.51
C GLY A 303 -7.58 -13.85 20.25
N GLY A 304 -7.15 -15.09 20.02
CA GLY A 304 -5.73 -15.44 19.83
C GLY A 304 -5.54 -16.78 19.14
N LYS A 305 -4.33 -17.01 18.63
CA LYS A 305 -3.93 -18.26 17.95
C LYS A 305 -2.41 -18.48 18.00
N GLY A 306 -1.95 -19.68 17.66
CA GLY A 306 -0.54 -19.98 17.42
C GLY A 306 0.03 -19.26 16.19
N VAL A 307 1.35 -19.20 16.06
CA VAL A 307 2.06 -18.53 14.95
C VAL A 307 3.06 -19.46 14.26
N GLY A 308 3.21 -19.29 12.95
CA GLY A 308 4.22 -20.00 12.15
C GLY A 308 3.88 -21.47 12.04
N SER A 309 4.83 -22.35 12.38
CA SER A 309 4.60 -23.80 12.34
C SER A 309 3.69 -24.34 13.46
N HIS A 310 3.01 -23.47 14.24
CA HIS A 310 2.30 -23.81 15.47
C HIS A 310 3.21 -24.53 16.51
N GLY A 311 2.62 -25.32 17.40
CA GLY A 311 3.26 -25.90 18.58
C GLY A 311 3.43 -24.87 19.71
N ASP A 312 4.22 -25.23 20.74
CA ASP A 312 4.58 -24.32 21.84
C ASP A 312 5.61 -23.24 21.44
N GLY A 313 5.68 -22.85 20.16
CA GLY A 313 6.65 -21.87 19.67
C GLY A 313 6.26 -20.43 20.00
N SER A 314 5.13 -19.98 19.46
CA SER A 314 4.74 -18.57 19.56
C SER A 314 3.24 -18.41 19.48
N VAL A 315 2.74 -17.35 20.11
CA VAL A 315 1.32 -17.00 20.21
C VAL A 315 1.10 -15.58 19.71
N GLN A 316 -0.08 -15.31 19.17
CA GLN A 316 -0.55 -13.96 18.85
C GLN A 316 -1.96 -13.72 19.38
N PHE A 317 -2.24 -12.47 19.70
CA PHE A 317 -3.51 -11.97 20.22
C PHE A 317 -3.90 -10.67 19.54
N LEU A 318 -5.20 -10.48 19.35
CA LEU A 318 -5.79 -9.19 19.04
C LEU A 318 -6.35 -8.56 20.31
N ALA A 319 -5.66 -7.55 20.83
CA ALA A 319 -6.06 -6.80 22.01
C ALA A 319 -7.26 -5.88 21.73
N ARG A 320 -8.04 -5.57 22.77
CA ARG A 320 -9.26 -4.76 22.65
C ARG A 320 -8.99 -3.26 22.47
N SER A 321 -7.86 -2.80 22.99
CA SER A 321 -7.43 -1.40 22.99
C SER A 321 -5.91 -1.30 23.04
N GLU A 322 -5.37 -0.10 22.84
CA GLU A 322 -3.94 0.19 23.05
C GLU A 322 -3.51 -0.05 24.50
N GLU A 323 -4.36 0.29 25.48
CA GLU A 323 -4.08 0.04 26.90
C GLU A 323 -3.97 -1.47 27.18
N ASP A 324 -4.93 -2.25 26.66
CA ASP A 324 -4.93 -3.71 26.81
C ASP A 324 -3.72 -4.35 26.10
N GLN A 325 -3.30 -3.81 24.95
CA GLN A 325 -2.11 -4.26 24.23
C GLN A 325 -0.85 -4.11 25.09
N LEU A 326 -0.65 -2.94 25.71
CA LEU A 326 0.50 -2.67 26.57
C LEU A 326 0.47 -3.54 27.83
N ARG A 327 -0.70 -3.67 28.46
CA ARG A 327 -0.89 -4.52 29.65
C ARG A 327 -0.64 -5.99 29.35
N LEU A 328 -1.11 -6.48 28.21
CA LEU A 328 -0.90 -7.86 27.78
C LEU A 328 0.59 -8.14 27.51
N ALA A 329 1.27 -7.25 26.78
CA ALA A 329 2.70 -7.42 26.51
C ALA A 329 3.53 -7.43 27.81
N ASP A 330 3.26 -6.53 28.76
CA ASP A 330 3.91 -6.51 30.07
C ASP A 330 3.62 -7.79 30.87
N TYR A 331 2.37 -8.25 30.88
CA TYR A 331 1.98 -9.50 31.55
C TYR A 331 2.73 -10.71 30.99
N LEU A 332 2.75 -10.87 29.67
CA LEU A 332 3.44 -11.98 29.01
C LEU A 332 4.95 -11.96 29.31
N ASN A 333 5.59 -10.78 29.27
CA ASN A 333 7.00 -10.64 29.63
C ASN A 333 7.27 -11.03 31.09
N LYS A 334 6.38 -10.68 32.03
CA LYS A 334 6.49 -11.10 33.45
C LYS A 334 6.36 -12.60 33.65
N GLN A 335 5.64 -13.30 32.77
CA GLN A 335 5.55 -14.76 32.75
C GLN A 335 6.78 -15.44 32.09
N GLY A 336 7.82 -14.68 31.74
CA GLY A 336 9.07 -15.20 31.16
C GLY A 336 8.99 -15.47 29.65
N MET A 337 7.94 -14.99 28.98
CA MET A 337 7.84 -15.00 27.52
C MET A 337 8.53 -13.75 26.94
N LYS A 338 8.70 -13.68 25.62
CA LYS A 338 9.19 -12.46 24.94
C LYS A 338 8.10 -11.88 24.07
N ALA A 339 7.40 -10.88 24.59
CA ALA A 339 6.26 -10.25 23.94
C ALA A 339 6.60 -8.94 23.22
N TYR A 340 5.96 -8.75 22.08
CA TYR A 340 6.11 -7.60 21.19
C TYR A 340 4.73 -7.07 20.82
N THR A 341 4.66 -5.76 20.60
CA THR A 341 3.44 -5.09 20.13
C THR A 341 3.54 -4.80 18.63
N LEU A 342 2.39 -4.84 17.96
CA LEU A 342 2.23 -4.41 16.58
C LEU A 342 0.89 -3.71 16.46
N THR A 343 0.88 -2.46 16.00
CA THR A 343 -0.38 -1.75 15.74
C THR A 343 -0.55 -1.58 14.25
N LEU A 344 -1.50 -2.33 13.68
CA LEU A 344 -1.94 -2.11 12.31
C LEU A 344 -2.83 -0.87 12.31
N LYS A 345 -2.30 0.22 11.78
CA LYS A 345 -3.00 1.49 11.71
C LYS A 345 -3.97 1.46 10.52
N PRO A 346 -5.07 2.23 10.58
CA PRO A 346 -5.77 2.61 9.37
C PRO A 346 -4.77 3.33 8.48
N VAL A 347 -4.48 2.74 7.33
CA VAL A 347 -3.66 3.38 6.32
C VAL A 347 -4.54 3.41 5.11
N HIS A 348 -5.16 4.57 4.86
CA HIS A 348 -5.31 4.95 3.47
C HIS A 348 -3.89 5.14 2.96
N THR A 349 -3.52 4.43 1.90
CA THR A 349 -2.17 4.61 1.31
C THR A 349 -1.94 6.04 0.86
N VAL A 350 -3.04 6.77 0.58
CA VAL A 350 -3.06 8.18 0.19
C VAL A 350 -3.67 9.00 1.33
N ARG A 351 -2.86 9.78 2.03
CA ARG A 351 -3.28 10.59 3.20
C ARG A 351 -3.18 12.09 2.97
N ARG A 352 -2.50 12.48 1.89
CA ARG A 352 -2.25 13.87 1.52
C ARG A 352 -3.02 14.19 0.25
N ALA A 353 -3.48 15.43 0.14
CA ALA A 353 -4.05 15.95 -1.09
C ALA A 353 -3.43 17.29 -1.49
N ILE A 354 -3.38 17.56 -2.79
CA ILE A 354 -2.94 18.83 -3.37
C ILE A 354 -4.10 19.41 -4.19
N ILE A 355 -4.35 20.71 -4.04
CA ILE A 355 -5.34 21.44 -4.82
C ILE A 355 -4.70 22.73 -5.37
N PRO A 356 -4.38 22.79 -6.67
CA PRO A 356 -3.93 24.02 -7.29
C PRO A 356 -5.11 24.98 -7.52
N VAL A 357 -4.96 26.22 -7.02
CA VAL A 357 -6.01 27.28 -7.06
C VAL A 357 -5.47 28.64 -7.57
N ALA A 358 -4.25 28.67 -8.11
CA ALA A 358 -3.57 29.87 -8.64
C ALA A 358 -4.10 30.38 -10.00
N GLY A 359 -5.13 29.73 -10.56
CA GLY A 359 -5.67 30.05 -11.88
C GLY A 359 -6.43 31.39 -11.92
N PHE A 360 -6.15 32.22 -12.93
CA PHE A 360 -6.83 33.53 -13.09
C PHE A 360 -8.29 33.41 -13.55
N GLY A 361 -8.65 32.30 -14.19
CA GLY A 361 -10.02 32.03 -14.57
C GLY A 361 -10.58 32.91 -15.69
N THR A 362 -9.80 33.08 -16.77
CA THR A 362 -10.15 33.92 -17.93
C THR A 362 -11.50 33.57 -18.59
N ARG A 363 -11.86 32.28 -18.64
CA ARG A 363 -13.13 31.79 -19.23
C ARG A 363 -14.40 32.33 -18.55
N LEU A 364 -14.29 32.81 -17.32
CA LEU A 364 -15.41 33.33 -16.51
C LEU A 364 -15.26 34.83 -16.20
N TYR A 365 -14.34 35.52 -16.86
CA TYR A 365 -14.23 36.97 -16.77
C TYR A 365 -15.51 37.64 -17.33
N PRO A 366 -16.04 38.72 -16.70
CA PRO A 366 -15.45 39.54 -15.63
C PRO A 366 -15.74 39.09 -14.19
N ALA A 367 -16.54 38.03 -13.96
CA ALA A 367 -16.91 37.60 -12.61
C ALA A 367 -15.69 37.23 -11.75
N THR A 368 -14.69 36.59 -12.37
CA THR A 368 -13.45 36.17 -11.71
C THR A 368 -12.54 37.30 -11.27
N ARG A 369 -12.83 38.55 -11.69
CA ARG A 369 -12.16 39.74 -11.14
C ARG A 369 -12.58 40.02 -9.69
N ALA A 370 -13.81 39.67 -9.32
CA ALA A 370 -14.38 39.95 -8.00
C ALA A 370 -14.31 38.73 -7.07
N LEU A 371 -14.53 37.52 -7.61
CA LEU A 371 -14.60 36.29 -6.83
C LEU A 371 -13.80 35.19 -7.53
N LYS A 372 -12.86 34.54 -6.82
CA LYS A 372 -12.14 33.38 -7.37
C LYS A 372 -13.12 32.23 -7.65
N LYS A 373 -12.85 31.43 -8.69
CA LYS A 373 -13.76 30.37 -9.17
C LYS A 373 -14.07 29.32 -8.10
N ASP A 374 -13.07 28.97 -7.31
CA ASP A 374 -13.16 28.01 -6.22
C ASP A 374 -13.99 28.55 -5.03
N PHE A 375 -14.32 29.84 -5.01
CA PHE A 375 -15.29 30.43 -4.09
C PHE A 375 -16.69 30.60 -4.67
N PHE A 376 -16.97 30.09 -5.88
CA PHE A 376 -18.31 30.20 -6.46
C PHE A 376 -19.34 29.41 -5.63
N PRO A 377 -20.53 30.00 -5.37
CA PRO A 377 -21.53 29.40 -4.49
C PRO A 377 -22.31 28.28 -5.19
N ILE A 378 -22.44 27.14 -4.50
CA ILE A 378 -23.18 25.96 -4.94
C ILE A 378 -24.25 25.62 -3.90
N PRO A 379 -25.54 25.73 -4.25
CA PRO A 379 -26.61 25.25 -3.40
C PRO A 379 -26.53 23.73 -3.22
N CYS A 380 -26.62 23.28 -1.97
CA CYS A 380 -26.51 21.88 -1.58
C CYS A 380 -27.86 21.32 -1.08
N PRO A 381 -28.04 19.99 -1.01
CA PRO A 381 -29.33 19.36 -0.69
C PRO A 381 -29.84 19.64 0.74
N ASP A 382 -28.94 19.99 1.65
CA ASP A 382 -29.24 20.37 3.04
C ASP A 382 -29.66 21.84 3.19
N GLY A 383 -29.81 22.57 2.07
CA GLY A 383 -30.22 23.97 2.07
C GLY A 383 -29.07 24.95 2.33
N MET A 384 -27.86 24.47 2.60
CA MET A 384 -26.68 25.34 2.69
C MET A 384 -26.16 25.69 1.29
N VAL A 385 -25.50 26.84 1.19
CA VAL A 385 -24.80 27.26 -0.03
C VAL A 385 -23.32 27.25 0.29
N ARG A 386 -22.59 26.32 -0.34
CA ARG A 386 -21.16 26.12 -0.08
C ARG A 386 -20.32 26.65 -1.24
N PRO A 387 -19.17 27.29 -0.99
CA PRO A 387 -18.23 27.54 -2.06
C PRO A 387 -17.64 26.22 -2.58
N VAL A 388 -17.26 26.18 -3.86
CA VAL A 388 -16.64 25.00 -4.52
C VAL A 388 -15.51 24.39 -3.68
N ILE A 389 -14.60 25.22 -3.15
CA ILE A 389 -13.46 24.76 -2.36
C ILE A 389 -13.88 24.08 -1.05
N LEU A 390 -14.94 24.55 -0.39
CA LEU A 390 -15.43 23.90 0.83
C LEU A 390 -16.00 22.51 0.52
N ILE A 391 -16.73 22.35 -0.59
CA ILE A 391 -17.24 21.05 -1.02
C ILE A 391 -16.07 20.08 -1.29
N LEU A 392 -15.01 20.55 -1.97
CA LEU A 392 -13.82 19.74 -2.23
C LEU A 392 -13.13 19.30 -0.93
N LEU A 393 -12.94 20.23 0.01
CA LEU A 393 -12.28 19.94 1.29
C LEU A 393 -13.10 18.99 2.15
N GLU A 394 -14.42 19.15 2.18
CA GLU A 394 -15.33 18.22 2.87
C GLU A 394 -15.27 16.81 2.26
N GLU A 395 -15.25 16.70 0.93
CA GLU A 395 -15.08 15.42 0.24
C GLU A 395 -13.74 14.76 0.60
N LEU A 396 -12.65 15.53 0.68
CA LEU A 396 -11.33 15.02 1.09
C LEU A 396 -11.32 14.51 2.53
N VAL A 397 -11.88 15.28 3.46
CA VAL A 397 -11.98 14.85 4.87
C VAL A 397 -12.84 13.60 5.02
N GLN A 398 -13.97 13.51 4.30
CA GLN A 398 -14.80 12.31 4.27
C GLN A 398 -14.09 11.10 3.65
N SER A 399 -13.13 11.34 2.76
CA SER A 399 -12.32 10.30 2.10
C SER A 399 -11.08 9.89 2.91
N GLY A 400 -10.92 10.41 4.14
CA GLY A 400 -9.82 10.03 5.03
C GLY A 400 -8.51 10.80 4.81
N ILE A 401 -8.53 11.91 4.08
CA ILE A 401 -7.35 12.76 3.88
C ILE A 401 -7.04 13.56 5.15
N GLU A 402 -5.78 13.48 5.58
CA GLU A 402 -5.28 14.06 6.83
C GLU A 402 -4.70 15.46 6.62
N GLU A 403 -3.96 15.65 5.53
CA GLU A 403 -3.28 16.90 5.21
C GLU A 403 -3.62 17.37 3.80
N ILE A 404 -3.90 18.66 3.62
CA ILE A 404 -4.30 19.22 2.33
C ILE A 404 -3.44 20.44 2.00
N CYS A 405 -2.84 20.44 0.82
CA CYS A 405 -1.99 21.51 0.34
C CYS A 405 -2.68 22.32 -0.76
N LEU A 406 -2.87 23.62 -0.54
CA LEU A 406 -3.35 24.55 -1.55
C LEU A 406 -2.17 25.23 -2.25
N VAL A 407 -2.10 25.12 -3.57
CA VAL A 407 -1.08 25.81 -4.39
C VAL A 407 -1.64 27.15 -4.85
N LEU A 408 -1.11 28.24 -4.29
CA LEU A 408 -1.55 29.61 -4.50
C LEU A 408 -0.64 30.37 -5.46
N GLY A 409 -1.14 31.44 -6.09
CA GLY A 409 -0.32 32.31 -6.93
C GLY A 409 0.54 33.31 -6.15
N SER A 410 0.07 33.73 -4.97
CA SER A 410 0.78 34.69 -4.11
C SER A 410 0.34 34.61 -2.65
N GLU A 411 1.06 35.35 -1.78
CA GLU A 411 0.71 35.48 -0.37
C GLU A 411 -0.54 36.34 -0.15
N GLU A 412 -0.82 37.29 -1.05
CA GLU A 412 -2.08 38.05 -1.04
C GLU A 412 -3.29 37.14 -1.23
N GLU A 413 -3.20 36.15 -2.14
CA GLU A 413 -4.28 35.18 -2.35
C GLU A 413 -4.55 34.35 -1.08
N ARG A 414 -3.51 34.05 -0.29
CA ARG A 414 -3.65 33.26 0.96
C ARG A 414 -4.62 33.90 1.94
N ARG A 415 -4.67 35.24 2.00
CA ARG A 415 -5.53 35.95 2.96
C ARG A 415 -6.99 35.55 2.83
N GLN A 416 -7.48 35.37 1.61
CA GLN A 416 -8.87 34.96 1.38
C GLN A 416 -9.18 33.57 1.96
N TYR A 417 -8.24 32.63 1.87
CA TYR A 417 -8.40 31.29 2.45
C TYR A 417 -8.28 31.33 3.97
N ALA A 418 -7.31 32.10 4.51
CA ALA A 418 -7.16 32.27 5.95
C ALA A 418 -8.41 32.91 6.58
N ASP A 419 -8.97 33.95 5.95
CA ASP A 419 -10.20 34.61 6.42
C ASP A 419 -11.41 33.68 6.43
N PHE A 420 -11.46 32.66 5.56
CA PHE A 420 -12.57 31.71 5.50
C PHE A 420 -12.38 30.48 6.39
N PHE A 421 -11.15 29.95 6.50
CA PHE A 421 -10.88 28.66 7.14
C PHE A 421 -10.12 28.75 8.48
N GLU A 422 -9.46 29.88 8.76
CA GLU A 422 -8.61 30.03 9.96
C GLU A 422 -9.18 31.07 10.94
N HIS A 423 -9.94 32.05 10.44
CA HIS A 423 -10.52 33.10 11.27
C HIS A 423 -12.01 32.81 11.56
N PRO A 424 -12.41 32.69 12.85
CA PRO A 424 -13.82 32.52 13.19
C PRO A 424 -14.62 33.78 12.87
N LEU A 425 -15.91 33.60 12.57
CA LEU A 425 -16.87 34.70 12.58
C LEU A 425 -16.87 35.46 13.91
N SER A 426 -17.22 36.75 13.87
CA SER A 426 -17.43 37.54 15.09
C SER A 426 -18.61 37.02 15.90
N ASP A 427 -18.58 37.20 17.23
CA ASP A 427 -19.66 36.79 18.13
C ASP A 427 -21.03 37.34 17.69
N ASP A 428 -21.07 38.59 17.23
CA ASP A 428 -22.28 39.25 16.70
C ASP A 428 -22.84 38.58 15.43
N HIS A 429 -21.98 37.98 14.61
CA HIS A 429 -22.40 37.23 13.42
C HIS A 429 -22.81 35.81 13.80
N LEU A 430 -22.08 35.14 14.69
CA LEU A 430 -22.40 33.80 15.18
C LEU A 430 -23.76 33.74 15.87
N GLN A 431 -24.11 34.75 16.69
CA GLN A 431 -25.41 34.82 17.38
C GLN A 431 -26.60 34.98 16.42
N LYS A 432 -26.37 35.42 15.17
CA LYS A 432 -27.41 35.51 14.14
C LYS A 432 -27.63 34.20 13.40
N LEU A 433 -26.71 33.24 13.55
CA LEU A 433 -26.83 31.90 12.96
C LEU A 433 -27.68 30.99 13.85
N ASN A 434 -28.38 30.05 13.22
CA ASN A 434 -29.05 28.97 13.96
C ASN A 434 -28.00 28.00 14.54
N PRO A 435 -28.36 27.12 15.49
CA PRO A 435 -27.41 26.21 16.13
C PRO A 435 -26.68 25.28 15.14
N GLU A 436 -27.35 24.85 14.07
CA GLU A 436 -26.76 23.99 13.04
C GLU A 436 -25.64 24.70 12.27
N ALA A 437 -25.85 25.96 11.91
CA ALA A 437 -24.85 26.79 11.23
C ALA A 437 -23.70 27.20 12.17
N GLN A 438 -23.96 27.39 13.46
CA GLN A 438 -22.89 27.59 14.45
C GLN A 438 -21.99 26.36 14.58
N GLU A 439 -22.56 25.16 14.59
CA GLU A 439 -21.76 23.93 14.60
C GLU A 439 -21.03 23.73 13.26
N TYR A 440 -21.65 24.12 12.15
CA TYR A 440 -21.02 24.07 10.84
C TYR A 440 -19.80 24.99 10.74
N GLU A 441 -19.84 26.17 11.35
CA GLU A 441 -18.65 27.06 11.48
C GLU A 441 -17.48 26.33 12.14
N ASN A 442 -17.72 25.61 13.25
CA ASN A 442 -16.67 24.84 13.92
C ASN A 442 -16.04 23.79 12.99
N ARG A 443 -16.83 23.19 12.10
CA ARG A 443 -16.35 22.23 11.10
C ARG A 443 -15.48 22.90 10.03
N ILE A 444 -15.85 24.11 9.57
CA ILE A 444 -15.03 24.90 8.64
C ILE A 444 -13.65 25.18 9.24
N LEU A 445 -13.60 25.61 10.51
CA LEU A 445 -12.34 25.87 11.22
C LEU A 445 -11.52 24.58 11.46
N ASP A 446 -12.18 23.45 11.70
CA ASP A 446 -11.48 22.16 11.83
C ASP A 446 -10.84 21.71 10.53
N ILE A 447 -11.52 21.91 9.39
CA ILE A 447 -10.94 21.71 8.06
C ILE A 447 -9.71 22.62 7.88
N GLY A 448 -9.79 23.88 8.31
CA GLY A 448 -8.68 24.84 8.23
C GLY A 448 -7.37 24.35 8.87
N LYS A 449 -7.43 23.61 9.99
CA LYS A 449 -6.24 23.05 10.67
C LYS A 449 -5.44 22.07 9.80
N ARG A 450 -6.09 21.47 8.80
CA ARG A 450 -5.50 20.50 7.86
C ARG A 450 -4.82 21.17 6.66
N LEU A 451 -5.08 22.47 6.46
CA LEU A 451 -4.58 23.21 5.30
C LEU A 451 -3.09 23.56 5.45
N ARG A 452 -2.37 23.44 4.35
CA ARG A 452 -1.00 23.91 4.13
C ARG A 452 -0.99 24.70 2.83
N TYR A 453 -0.09 25.68 2.73
CA TYR A 453 -0.03 26.57 1.57
C TYR A 453 1.35 26.54 0.96
N VAL A 454 1.39 26.41 -0.37
CA VAL A 454 2.61 26.56 -1.18
C VAL A 454 2.33 27.54 -2.31
N TYR A 455 3.38 28.17 -2.86
CA TYR A 455 3.22 29.28 -3.77
C TYR A 455 3.87 29.00 -5.12
N GLN A 456 3.09 29.09 -6.19
CA GLN A 456 3.59 29.17 -7.56
C GLN A 456 3.85 30.63 -7.93
N ARG A 457 5.05 31.12 -7.62
CA ARG A 457 5.46 32.50 -7.94
C ARG A 457 5.61 32.73 -9.45
N GLU A 458 6.05 31.71 -10.17
CA GLU A 458 6.21 31.73 -11.63
C GLU A 458 5.21 30.79 -12.30
N LYS A 459 4.36 31.34 -13.16
CA LYS A 459 3.28 30.59 -13.86
C LYS A 459 3.82 29.81 -15.06
N ARG A 460 4.74 28.86 -14.82
CA ARG A 460 5.38 28.00 -15.84
C ARG A 460 4.55 26.76 -16.23
N GLY A 461 3.22 26.80 -16.14
CA GLY A 461 2.35 25.67 -16.46
C GLY A 461 1.83 24.87 -15.26
N PHE A 462 0.95 23.90 -15.53
CA PHE A 462 0.24 23.12 -14.51
C PHE A 462 1.14 22.12 -13.78
N GLY A 463 2.02 21.44 -14.50
CA GLY A 463 3.01 20.53 -13.91
C GLY A 463 3.95 21.26 -12.94
N HIS A 464 4.36 22.48 -13.28
CA HIS A 464 5.16 23.32 -12.37
C HIS A 464 4.39 23.69 -11.10
N ALA A 465 3.08 23.96 -11.19
CA ALA A 465 2.24 24.25 -10.03
C ALA A 465 2.19 23.05 -9.08
N VAL A 466 1.97 21.85 -9.62
CA VAL A 466 1.98 20.59 -8.87
C VAL A 466 3.35 20.36 -8.21
N TYR A 467 4.44 20.60 -8.95
CA TYR A 467 5.80 20.43 -8.43
C TYR A 467 6.13 21.34 -7.24
N GLN A 468 5.49 22.52 -7.10
CA GLN A 468 5.69 23.37 -5.90
C GLN A 468 5.30 22.67 -4.59
N ALA A 469 4.43 21.66 -4.68
CA ALA A 469 4.02 20.84 -3.55
C ALA A 469 4.89 19.58 -3.37
N ALA A 470 5.99 19.38 -4.11
CA ALA A 470 6.82 18.18 -4.02
C ALA A 470 7.31 17.88 -2.59
N GLN A 471 7.73 18.93 -1.85
CA GLN A 471 8.15 18.76 -0.46
C GLN A 471 6.98 18.34 0.46
N PHE A 472 5.77 18.83 0.19
CA PHE A 472 4.57 18.47 0.94
C PHE A 472 4.13 17.04 0.62
N ALA A 473 4.14 16.65 -0.66
CA ALA A 473 3.89 15.28 -1.08
C ALA A 473 4.88 14.31 -0.42
N GLY A 474 6.16 14.72 -0.36
CA GLY A 474 7.24 13.89 0.14
C GLY A 474 7.47 12.70 -0.80
N ASN A 475 7.88 11.56 -0.24
CA ASN A 475 8.04 10.32 -0.99
C ASN A 475 6.82 9.38 -0.78
N GLU A 476 5.62 9.95 -0.75
CA GLU A 476 4.34 9.25 -0.56
C GLU A 476 3.38 9.60 -1.71
N PRO A 477 2.44 8.70 -2.07
CA PRO A 477 1.42 9.00 -3.06
C PRO A 477 0.45 10.08 -2.55
N VAL A 478 -0.02 10.93 -3.46
CA VAL A 478 -0.84 12.10 -3.12
C VAL A 478 -2.02 12.24 -4.07
N LEU A 479 -3.19 12.57 -3.51
CA LEU A 479 -4.40 12.83 -4.28
C LEU A 479 -4.38 14.27 -4.80
N LEU A 480 -4.34 14.46 -6.12
CA LEU A 480 -4.42 15.78 -6.75
C LEU A 480 -5.85 16.04 -7.23
N LEU A 481 -6.43 17.17 -6.83
CA LEU A 481 -7.72 17.66 -7.30
C LEU A 481 -7.54 19.02 -7.96
N LEU A 482 -8.41 19.33 -8.92
CA LEU A 482 -8.50 20.66 -9.50
C LEU A 482 -9.46 21.54 -8.68
N GLY A 483 -9.01 22.72 -8.27
CA GLY A 483 -9.80 23.62 -7.42
C GLY A 483 -11.09 24.16 -8.06
N ASP A 484 -11.24 24.03 -9.38
CA ASP A 484 -12.44 24.40 -10.12
C ASP A 484 -13.17 23.19 -10.72
N THR A 485 -13.02 21.98 -10.17
CA THR A 485 -13.73 20.79 -10.68
C THR A 485 -14.44 20.06 -9.55
N LEU A 486 -15.77 19.96 -9.61
CA LEU A 486 -16.56 19.19 -8.65
C LEU A 486 -16.94 17.82 -9.19
N TYR A 487 -17.04 16.84 -8.30
CA TYR A 487 -17.64 15.55 -8.57
C TYR A 487 -18.89 15.36 -7.72
N ARG A 488 -19.97 14.91 -8.35
CA ARG A 488 -21.17 14.43 -7.64
C ARG A 488 -21.21 12.92 -7.76
N SER A 489 -21.07 12.22 -6.65
CA SER A 489 -21.16 10.76 -6.64
C SER A 489 -22.58 10.29 -6.92
N ASP A 490 -22.71 9.22 -7.70
CA ASP A 490 -23.98 8.51 -7.90
C ASP A 490 -24.18 7.41 -6.81
N SER A 491 -23.30 7.38 -5.80
CA SER A 491 -23.32 6.41 -4.70
C SER A 491 -23.12 7.09 -3.34
N ASN A 492 -23.20 6.32 -2.25
CA ASN A 492 -22.91 6.80 -0.90
C ASN A 492 -21.41 6.98 -0.60
N LYS A 493 -20.53 6.71 -1.57
CA LYS A 493 -19.07 6.90 -1.46
C LYS A 493 -18.64 8.15 -2.22
N PRO A 494 -17.87 9.08 -1.62
CA PRO A 494 -17.28 10.19 -2.35
C PRO A 494 -16.39 9.73 -3.52
N CYS A 495 -16.23 10.55 -4.56
CA CYS A 495 -15.43 10.19 -5.73
C CYS A 495 -13.93 10.16 -5.38
N ALA A 496 -13.48 11.04 -4.49
CA ALA A 496 -12.12 11.00 -3.94
C ALA A 496 -11.83 9.66 -3.22
N LEU A 497 -12.77 9.14 -2.42
CA LEU A 497 -12.62 7.84 -1.78
C LEU A 497 -12.55 6.69 -2.80
N GLN A 498 -13.34 6.76 -3.87
CA GLN A 498 -13.26 5.77 -4.96
C GLN A 498 -11.86 5.77 -5.61
N MET A 499 -11.25 6.94 -5.83
CA MET A 499 -9.87 7.02 -6.32
C MET A 499 -8.88 6.35 -5.37
N VAL A 500 -8.98 6.63 -4.06
CA VAL A 500 -8.10 6.04 -3.04
C VAL A 500 -8.23 4.51 -3.02
N GLU A 501 -9.45 3.98 -3.06
CA GLU A 501 -9.72 2.54 -3.10
C GLU A 501 -9.12 1.86 -4.35
N GLU A 502 -9.22 2.50 -5.53
CA GLU A 502 -8.62 1.96 -6.76
C GLU A 502 -7.08 2.03 -6.74
N TYR A 503 -6.49 3.04 -6.09
CA TYR A 503 -5.04 3.08 -5.88
C TYR A 503 -4.57 1.98 -4.95
N GLU A 504 -5.33 1.67 -3.92
CA GLU A 504 -5.01 0.55 -3.04
C GLU A 504 -5.11 -0.80 -3.75
N ARG A 505 -5.94 -0.88 -4.79
CA ARG A 505 -6.09 -2.06 -5.63
C ARG A 505 -4.94 -2.23 -6.63
N TYR A 506 -4.59 -1.20 -7.39
CA TYR A 506 -3.62 -1.29 -8.48
C TYR A 506 -2.21 -0.84 -8.11
N ASN A 507 -2.05 -0.07 -7.03
CA ASN A 507 -0.79 0.47 -6.53
C ASN A 507 0.08 1.09 -7.64
N SER A 508 -0.54 1.90 -8.50
CA SER A 508 0.08 2.54 -9.66
C SER A 508 -0.45 3.97 -9.84
N LEU A 509 0.24 4.75 -10.67
CA LEU A 509 -0.21 6.08 -11.09
C LEU A 509 -1.66 5.99 -11.59
N LEU A 510 -2.54 6.84 -11.06
CA LEU A 510 -3.97 6.75 -11.31
C LEU A 510 -4.56 8.07 -11.72
N VAL A 511 -5.44 8.03 -12.73
CA VAL A 511 -6.15 9.19 -13.23
C VAL A 511 -7.62 8.90 -13.38
N SER A 512 -8.48 9.85 -13.00
CA SER A 512 -9.91 9.77 -13.30
C SER A 512 -10.15 10.07 -14.78
N ILE A 513 -11.03 9.28 -15.42
CA ILE A 513 -11.29 9.35 -16.86
C ILE A 513 -12.76 9.62 -17.18
N HIS A 514 -12.98 10.41 -18.23
CA HIS A 514 -14.31 10.83 -18.68
C HIS A 514 -14.45 10.69 -20.18
N THR A 515 -15.62 10.26 -20.64
CA THR A 515 -15.92 10.22 -22.07
C THR A 515 -16.07 11.65 -22.59
N VAL A 516 -15.39 11.96 -23.70
CA VAL A 516 -15.50 13.24 -24.40
C VAL A 516 -15.78 13.02 -25.89
N PRO A 517 -16.54 13.92 -26.54
CA PRO A 517 -16.73 13.84 -27.99
C PRO A 517 -15.43 14.17 -28.72
N LEU A 518 -15.26 13.62 -29.92
CA LEU A 518 -14.06 13.84 -30.76
C LEU A 518 -13.77 15.32 -31.02
N SER A 519 -14.81 16.17 -31.08
CA SER A 519 -14.68 17.61 -31.27
C SER A 519 -14.02 18.35 -30.09
N GLU A 520 -13.97 17.73 -28.91
CA GLU A 520 -13.46 18.35 -27.68
C GLU A 520 -12.07 17.83 -27.27
N VAL A 521 -11.52 16.83 -27.98
CA VAL A 521 -10.25 16.19 -27.62
C VAL A 521 -9.07 17.15 -27.54
N SER A 522 -9.09 18.24 -28.32
CA SER A 522 -8.04 19.27 -28.30
C SER A 522 -8.02 20.13 -27.03
N HIS A 523 -8.93 19.90 -26.08
CA HIS A 523 -8.99 20.62 -24.82
C HIS A 523 -8.39 19.85 -23.63
N TYR A 524 -8.10 18.56 -23.81
CA TYR A 524 -7.75 17.66 -22.71
C TYR A 524 -6.58 16.73 -23.07
N GLY A 525 -5.95 16.16 -22.05
CA GLY A 525 -5.12 14.96 -22.23
C GLY A 525 -6.01 13.76 -22.57
N ILE A 526 -5.76 13.06 -23.67
CA ILE A 526 -6.56 11.93 -24.12
C ILE A 526 -5.79 10.62 -23.97
N LEU A 527 -6.48 9.60 -23.46
CA LEU A 527 -5.94 8.27 -23.22
C LEU A 527 -6.30 7.29 -24.32
N HIS A 528 -5.42 6.31 -24.49
CA HIS A 528 -5.72 5.04 -25.13
C HIS A 528 -5.19 3.91 -24.26
N GLY A 529 -5.87 2.76 -24.31
CA GLY A 529 -5.55 1.62 -23.46
C GLY A 529 -6.55 0.49 -23.60
N VAL A 530 -6.43 -0.49 -22.70
CA VAL A 530 -7.24 -1.70 -22.66
C VAL A 530 -8.01 -1.78 -21.34
N TRP A 531 -9.28 -2.16 -21.38
CA TRP A 531 -10.10 -2.34 -20.18
C TRP A 531 -9.66 -3.60 -19.42
N GLU A 532 -9.43 -3.46 -18.11
CA GLU A 532 -9.09 -4.58 -17.21
C GLU A 532 -10.33 -5.40 -16.78
N ASP A 533 -11.51 -4.78 -16.86
CA ASP A 533 -12.76 -5.38 -16.39
C ASP A 533 -13.89 -5.24 -17.43
N LYS A 534 -14.88 -6.12 -17.33
CA LYS A 534 -16.01 -6.17 -18.27
C LYS A 534 -16.95 -4.97 -18.10
N GLU A 535 -17.00 -4.42 -16.89
CA GLU A 535 -17.79 -3.27 -16.49
C GLU A 535 -17.17 -1.94 -16.96
N ARG A 536 -15.94 -1.99 -17.49
CA ARG A 536 -15.14 -0.86 -17.99
C ARG A 536 -14.96 0.22 -16.93
N THR A 537 -14.48 -0.20 -15.77
CA THR A 537 -14.20 0.71 -14.64
C THR A 537 -12.75 1.11 -14.55
N ALA A 538 -11.83 0.23 -14.96
CA ALA A 538 -10.39 0.47 -14.98
C ALA A 538 -9.78 0.19 -16.37
N LEU A 539 -9.06 1.16 -16.89
CA LEU A 539 -8.37 1.15 -18.18
C LEU A 539 -6.86 1.13 -17.91
N SER A 540 -6.18 0.06 -18.31
CA SER A 540 -4.72 0.03 -18.36
C SER A 540 -4.24 0.89 -19.51
N VAL A 541 -3.45 1.92 -19.23
CA VAL A 541 -3.15 2.99 -20.18
C VAL A 541 -1.88 2.68 -20.98
N ASP A 542 -2.03 2.65 -22.30
CA ASP A 542 -0.95 2.44 -23.26
C ASP A 542 -0.31 3.75 -23.75
N VAL A 543 -1.09 4.84 -23.77
CA VAL A 543 -0.58 6.18 -24.12
C VAL A 543 -1.50 7.26 -23.57
N ILE A 544 -0.89 8.36 -23.13
CA ILE A 544 -1.57 9.64 -22.92
C ILE A 544 -0.98 10.72 -23.83
N ASN A 545 -1.85 11.52 -24.44
CA ASN A 545 -1.43 12.63 -25.30
C ASN A 545 -2.11 13.94 -24.90
N GLU A 546 -1.33 15.00 -24.71
CA GLU A 546 -1.85 16.32 -24.32
C GLU A 546 -2.47 17.05 -25.52
N LYS A 547 -3.75 17.40 -25.41
CA LYS A 547 -4.48 18.24 -26.38
C LYS A 547 -4.24 17.83 -27.84
N PRO A 548 -4.47 16.55 -28.20
CA PRO A 548 -4.25 16.06 -29.57
C PRO A 548 -5.14 16.79 -30.57
N LYS A 549 -4.68 16.84 -31.82
CA LYS A 549 -5.56 17.22 -32.95
C LYS A 549 -6.66 16.16 -33.10
N PRO A 550 -7.91 16.54 -33.43
CA PRO A 550 -8.99 15.57 -33.63
C PRO A 550 -8.67 14.45 -34.61
N SER A 551 -8.00 14.75 -35.72
CA SER A 551 -7.59 13.73 -36.70
C SER A 551 -6.59 12.72 -36.15
N TYR A 552 -5.65 13.16 -35.30
CA TYR A 552 -4.69 12.27 -34.64
C TYR A 552 -5.38 11.39 -33.60
N ALA A 553 -6.29 11.98 -32.80
CA ALA A 553 -7.06 11.23 -31.82
C ALA A 553 -7.93 10.17 -32.52
N GLU A 554 -8.60 10.54 -33.62
CA GLU A 554 -9.43 9.63 -34.40
C GLU A 554 -8.64 8.44 -34.91
N GLU A 555 -7.41 8.65 -35.38
CA GLU A 555 -6.58 7.59 -35.92
C GLU A 555 -6.01 6.67 -34.81
N PHE A 556 -5.47 7.26 -33.72
CA PHE A 556 -4.60 6.54 -32.78
C PHE A 556 -5.12 6.40 -31.35
N LEU A 557 -6.07 7.23 -30.91
CA LEU A 557 -6.43 7.30 -29.48
C LEU A 557 -7.81 6.72 -29.15
N GLY A 558 -8.68 6.50 -30.14
CA GLY A 558 -10.01 5.94 -29.90
C GLY A 558 -9.97 4.53 -29.30
N VAL A 559 -10.70 4.31 -28.22
CA VAL A 559 -10.88 3.01 -27.56
C VAL A 559 -12.24 2.44 -27.99
N ARG A 560 -12.29 1.16 -28.37
CA ARG A 560 -13.53 0.58 -28.91
C ARG A 560 -14.55 0.26 -27.82
N ASN A 561 -15.79 0.70 -28.02
CA ASN A 561 -16.90 0.37 -27.16
C ASN A 561 -17.51 -1.01 -27.51
N ASN A 562 -18.56 -1.44 -26.78
CA ASN A 562 -19.18 -2.76 -26.99
C ASN A 562 -19.86 -2.88 -28.37
N ASN A 563 -20.21 -1.74 -28.97
CA ASN A 563 -20.79 -1.65 -30.31
C ASN A 563 -19.71 -1.53 -31.40
N GLY A 564 -18.43 -1.56 -31.03
CA GLY A 564 -17.30 -1.41 -31.95
C GLY A 564 -16.97 0.03 -32.35
N GLU A 565 -17.67 1.03 -31.82
CA GLU A 565 -17.45 2.46 -32.09
C GLU A 565 -16.28 2.98 -31.25
N LYS A 566 -15.59 4.03 -31.73
CA LYS A 566 -14.51 4.67 -30.99
C LYS A 566 -15.08 5.66 -29.96
N GLU A 567 -14.71 5.47 -28.70
CA GLU A 567 -14.88 6.43 -27.62
C GLU A 567 -13.52 7.05 -27.26
N TYR A 568 -13.54 8.27 -26.75
CA TYR A 568 -12.35 9.00 -26.33
C TYR A 568 -12.45 9.32 -24.85
N TYR A 569 -11.37 9.09 -24.11
CA TYR A 569 -11.34 9.27 -22.67
C TYR A 569 -10.34 10.36 -22.30
N SER A 570 -10.82 11.41 -21.64
CA SER A 570 -9.99 12.52 -21.16
C SER A 570 -9.50 12.28 -19.74
N VAL A 571 -8.26 12.69 -19.46
CA VAL A 571 -7.73 12.85 -18.10
C VAL A 571 -8.08 14.25 -17.59
N PHE A 572 -8.98 14.32 -16.61
CA PHE A 572 -9.33 15.59 -15.98
C PHE A 572 -10.02 15.39 -14.62
N GLY A 573 -9.66 16.22 -13.64
CA GLY A 573 -10.35 16.31 -12.34
C GLY A 573 -9.57 15.75 -11.15
N GLN A 574 -9.43 14.42 -11.06
CA GLN A 574 -8.75 13.75 -9.93
C GLN A 574 -7.62 12.83 -10.40
N TYR A 575 -6.52 12.82 -9.66
CA TYR A 575 -5.33 12.02 -9.93
C TYR A 575 -4.76 11.49 -8.61
N ILE A 576 -4.16 10.31 -8.60
CA ILE A 576 -3.26 9.91 -7.53
C ILE A 576 -1.86 9.85 -8.11
N LEU A 577 -1.03 10.81 -7.71
CA LEU A 577 0.33 10.97 -8.20
C LEU A 577 1.28 10.18 -7.30
N THR A 578 2.18 9.43 -7.92
CA THR A 578 3.25 8.70 -7.24
C THR A 578 4.52 9.55 -7.15
N PRO A 579 5.49 9.18 -6.30
CA PRO A 579 6.75 9.93 -6.19
C PRO A 579 7.50 10.11 -7.52
N GLU A 580 7.44 9.12 -8.41
CA GLU A 580 8.07 9.15 -9.73
C GLU A 580 7.55 10.32 -10.59
N VAL A 581 6.29 10.75 -10.40
CA VAL A 581 5.75 11.92 -11.10
C VAL A 581 6.46 13.20 -10.66
N PHE A 582 6.73 13.36 -9.37
CA PHE A 582 7.46 14.52 -8.86
C PHE A 582 8.93 14.51 -9.29
N GLU A 583 9.55 13.33 -9.33
CA GLU A 583 10.90 13.16 -9.89
C GLU A 583 10.93 13.55 -11.37
N GLN A 584 9.96 13.10 -12.16
CA GLN A 584 9.89 13.44 -13.58
C GLN A 584 9.62 14.94 -13.80
N LEU A 585 8.73 15.55 -13.02
CA LEU A 585 8.49 16.99 -13.06
C LEU A 585 9.77 17.79 -12.74
N HIS A 586 10.57 17.33 -11.79
CA HIS A 586 11.87 17.94 -11.50
C HIS A 586 12.79 17.89 -12.73
N LEU A 587 12.89 16.73 -13.39
CA LEU A 587 13.70 16.56 -14.60
C LEU A 587 13.22 17.47 -15.74
N ASP A 588 11.91 17.59 -15.94
CA ASP A 588 11.33 18.45 -16.98
C ASP A 588 11.65 19.93 -16.72
N ILE A 589 11.59 20.38 -15.46
CA ILE A 589 11.96 21.74 -15.05
C ILE A 589 13.44 22.00 -15.29
N MET A 590 14.32 21.08 -14.84
CA MET A 590 15.77 21.19 -15.04
C MET A 590 16.13 21.26 -16.52
N LYS A 591 15.48 20.43 -17.35
CA LYS A 591 15.70 20.44 -18.79
C LYS A 591 15.34 21.78 -19.43
N ALA A 592 14.17 22.33 -19.08
CA ALA A 592 13.75 23.65 -19.57
C ALA A 592 14.74 24.76 -19.17
N GLU A 593 15.32 24.68 -17.97
CA GLU A 593 16.33 25.62 -17.49
C GLU A 593 17.67 25.48 -18.22
N MET A 594 18.12 24.25 -18.46
CA MET A 594 19.33 23.96 -19.24
C MET A 594 19.21 24.44 -20.68
N ASP A 595 18.04 24.23 -21.30
CA ASP A 595 17.73 24.65 -22.67
C ASP A 595 17.48 26.18 -22.78
N LYS A 596 17.41 26.89 -21.65
CA LYS A 596 17.02 28.31 -21.54
C LYS A 596 15.65 28.63 -22.17
N ASP A 597 14.77 27.63 -22.21
CA ASP A 597 13.41 27.75 -22.74
C ASP A 597 12.42 27.97 -21.58
N TYR A 598 12.49 29.16 -20.99
CA TYR A 598 11.58 29.55 -19.91
C TYR A 598 10.14 29.81 -20.39
N SER A 599 9.92 29.88 -21.71
CA SER A 599 8.60 30.02 -22.32
C SER A 599 7.83 28.70 -22.42
N ARG A 600 8.53 27.56 -22.34
CA ARG A 600 7.90 26.25 -22.38
C ARG A 600 7.08 25.99 -21.12
N GLU A 601 5.81 25.69 -21.31
CA GLU A 601 4.94 25.24 -20.23
C GLU A 601 5.36 23.84 -19.77
N ILE A 602 5.54 23.68 -18.46
CA ILE A 602 5.75 22.40 -17.80
C ILE A 602 4.37 21.76 -17.62
N GLU A 603 4.07 20.80 -18.48
CA GLU A 603 2.77 20.10 -18.52
C GLU A 603 2.79 18.84 -17.68
N LEU A 604 1.77 18.65 -16.83
CA LEU A 604 1.64 17.44 -16.01
C LEU A 604 1.55 16.19 -16.90
N THR A 605 0.81 16.28 -18.00
CA THR A 605 0.59 15.17 -18.95
C THR A 605 1.87 14.60 -19.51
N SER A 606 2.91 15.43 -19.72
CA SER A 606 4.21 14.96 -20.19
C SER A 606 4.91 14.10 -19.14
N ALA A 607 4.85 14.52 -17.87
CA ALA A 607 5.39 13.74 -16.76
C ALA A 607 4.61 12.43 -16.54
N LEU A 608 3.28 12.47 -16.65
CA LEU A 608 2.43 11.27 -16.56
C LEU A 608 2.77 10.25 -17.66
N GLU A 609 2.94 10.66 -18.91
CA GLU A 609 3.33 9.76 -20.01
C GLU A 609 4.71 9.13 -19.76
N ALA A 610 5.68 9.93 -19.30
CA ALA A 610 7.02 9.44 -19.01
C ALA A 610 7.00 8.39 -17.87
N VAL A 611 6.29 8.66 -16.77
CA VAL A 611 6.14 7.69 -15.68
C VAL A 611 5.38 6.45 -16.14
N ARG A 612 4.30 6.60 -16.92
CA ARG A 612 3.53 5.48 -17.47
C ARG A 612 4.42 4.52 -18.27
N GLN A 613 5.34 5.04 -19.09
CA GLN A 613 6.26 4.20 -19.88
C GLN A 613 7.16 3.30 -19.02
N HIS A 614 7.40 3.65 -17.76
CA HIS A 614 8.33 2.96 -16.87
C HIS A 614 7.60 2.12 -15.81
N SER A 615 6.51 2.64 -15.26
CA SER A 615 5.82 2.08 -14.09
C SER A 615 4.34 1.77 -14.34
N GLY A 616 3.83 2.04 -15.54
CA GLY A 616 2.41 1.91 -15.88
C GLY A 616 1.54 3.04 -15.35
N MET A 617 0.28 3.09 -15.80
CA MET A 617 -0.74 4.02 -15.33
C MET A 617 -2.12 3.40 -15.55
N MET A 618 -3.02 3.66 -14.61
CA MET A 618 -4.42 3.25 -14.69
C MET A 618 -5.34 4.46 -14.85
N GLY A 619 -6.30 4.35 -15.76
CA GLY A 619 -7.42 5.27 -15.92
C GLY A 619 -8.67 4.70 -15.26
N VAL A 620 -9.30 5.42 -14.35
CA VAL A 620 -10.47 4.95 -13.58
C VAL A 620 -11.71 5.78 -13.90
N ARG A 621 -12.78 5.09 -14.27
CA ARG A 621 -14.09 5.70 -14.48
C ARG A 621 -14.89 5.67 -13.17
N LEU A 622 -14.97 6.84 -12.53
CA LEU A 622 -15.66 7.00 -11.25
C LEU A 622 -17.19 6.89 -11.39
N LYS A 623 -17.85 6.40 -10.34
CA LYS A 623 -19.32 6.37 -10.24
C LYS A 623 -19.83 7.73 -9.78
N GLY A 624 -19.78 8.68 -10.69
CA GLY A 624 -20.25 10.03 -10.46
C GLY A 624 -20.12 10.90 -11.69
N ARG A 625 -20.51 12.16 -11.56
CA ARG A 625 -20.49 13.15 -12.62
C ARG A 625 -19.56 14.28 -12.28
N MET A 626 -18.71 14.64 -13.23
CA MET A 626 -17.75 15.72 -13.11
C MET A 626 -18.30 17.02 -13.70
N TYR A 627 -17.98 18.14 -13.05
CA TYR A 627 -18.39 19.49 -13.42
C TYR A 627 -17.17 20.42 -13.42
N ASP A 628 -16.69 20.82 -14.61
CA ASP A 628 -15.67 21.87 -14.78
C ASP A 628 -16.28 23.25 -14.52
N MET A 629 -16.08 23.77 -13.32
CA MET A 629 -16.59 25.07 -12.87
C MET A 629 -15.97 26.23 -13.65
N GLY A 630 -14.92 25.99 -14.43
CA GLY A 630 -14.35 26.91 -15.41
C GLY A 630 -15.21 27.13 -16.66
N ASN A 631 -16.25 26.32 -16.90
CA ASN A 631 -17.15 26.43 -18.04
C ASN A 631 -18.55 26.96 -17.59
N PRO A 632 -19.05 28.08 -18.17
CA PRO A 632 -20.36 28.63 -17.80
C PRO A 632 -21.52 27.64 -17.87
N ALA A 633 -21.57 26.78 -18.88
CA ALA A 633 -22.63 25.80 -19.03
C ALA A 633 -22.54 24.69 -17.98
N ALA A 634 -21.32 24.29 -17.62
CA ALA A 634 -21.10 23.31 -16.55
C ALA A 634 -21.43 23.90 -15.17
N LEU A 635 -21.12 25.18 -14.92
CA LEU A 635 -21.51 25.90 -13.70
C LEU A 635 -23.04 25.89 -13.50
N VAL A 636 -23.81 26.19 -14.55
CA VAL A 636 -25.30 26.14 -14.48
C VAL A 636 -25.79 24.72 -14.17
N ARG A 637 -25.20 23.70 -14.81
CA ARG A 637 -25.54 22.30 -14.53
C ARG A 637 -25.18 21.91 -13.10
N ALA A 638 -24.03 22.33 -12.59
CA ALA A 638 -23.59 22.03 -11.24
C ALA A 638 -24.58 22.59 -10.21
N VAL A 639 -24.97 23.87 -10.34
CA VAL A 639 -25.97 24.51 -9.45
C VAL A 639 -27.31 23.75 -9.48
N THR A 640 -27.76 23.33 -10.66
CA THR A 640 -29.04 22.60 -10.82
C THR A 640 -28.98 21.17 -10.28
N GLU A 641 -27.84 20.51 -10.40
CA GLU A 641 -27.69 19.11 -10.01
C GLU A 641 -27.37 18.97 -8.52
N PHE A 642 -26.50 19.80 -7.94
CA PHE A 642 -26.15 19.74 -6.52
C PHE A 642 -27.28 20.19 -5.59
N SER A 643 -28.29 20.92 -6.11
CA SER A 643 -29.49 21.30 -5.34
C SER A 643 -30.54 20.20 -5.23
N LYS A 644 -30.36 19.08 -5.94
CA LYS A 644 -31.21 17.89 -5.87
C LYS A 644 -30.59 16.87 -4.92
#